data_AF-W5IHX4-F1
#
_entry.id   AF-W5IHX4-F1
#
_cell.length_a   1.000
_cell.length_b   1.000
_cell.length_c   1.000
_cell.angle_alpha   90.00
_cell.angle_beta   90.00
_cell.angle_gamma   90.00
#
_symmetry.space_group_name_H-M   'P 1'
#
loop_
_entity.id
_entity.type
_entity.pdbx_description
1 polymer ?
#
loop_
_entity_poly.entity_id
_entity_poly.type
_entity_poly.pdbx_seq_one_letter_code
_entity_poly.pdbx_strand_id
1 'polypeptide(L)'
;MAERDEWEPVFRIVFPLSDAEQVMPLYAIDWTRPRVSEAAVATSGILPKVTLSGMDRGQFKELISQAAPKPVTCQDFTVESRTSIRIIPGGHISLCTFFNAFPASYWRRWTQVTSARLTVGVKGKGTLRVFRSTGRGLIYQAGADIPIDTAADTGDTADSGDTADTAGTDYDGEQIINCLVPFEGLMDGGYFWFDAQAAAESDLVISNAAWSVPAVSQVPSGRKSPTQSHMSFAMTTFNRASYCMNQLKILAQADDLRQRIDTIYCVDQGTDLVSHQPDFPSVSASLGSQLTYVRQGNLGGSGGYSRGMYEAVKAGKSDYLLLLDDDAICEPEAILRALQFEDYAIKPILVGGAMLHLDNRTMLYTQGERMDPRRMWNTPALGLDYNFDFAVQTLRDTPERHQRVDSDYNGWWMCLIPLEVIRTIGLSQPFFIKFDDMEFCLRAGKHGYPTVCLPGVAVWHQAWHDKDPTRGWEEYFIQRNRWISALLTYPDQPPRMWLENLRWDASVNLRFLYSALALHTIALKDILKGPQYIVDSLPTKLAQIRAFRSTFSDAQAQASFEDFPQPSRQMSEAGKAREDLTMKDYYRAVVGLMGRCAVSGIKAAGGVLGRRITMPLRRKKGGADAAPAHDAHKQAAVSRPDIAVPAKDASWSGIVLSKLNSALMTTPDGQGVSWVKRDDDLARRGMTENARLTVTIMKNWKKLSRLYRNYDMASCDVWEKIFAANPAVEDNKN
;
A
#
# COMPACT_ATOMS: atom_id res chain seq x y z
N MET A 1 -37.82 1.31 -31.52
CA MET A 1 -37.89 1.84 -30.14
C MET A 1 -36.54 1.56 -29.52
N ALA A 2 -35.73 2.60 -29.28
CA ALA A 2 -34.51 2.43 -28.50
C ALA A 2 -34.94 2.09 -27.07
N GLU A 3 -34.49 0.96 -26.53
CA GLU A 3 -34.59 0.71 -25.10
C GLU A 3 -33.98 1.92 -24.38
N ARG A 4 -34.73 2.52 -23.44
CA ARG A 4 -34.14 3.57 -22.58
C ARG A 4 -33.00 2.92 -21.83
N ASP A 5 -31.78 3.43 -21.99
CA ASP A 5 -30.63 2.94 -21.24
C ASP A 5 -30.94 3.03 -19.74
N GLU A 6 -30.99 1.88 -19.08
CA GLU A 6 -31.04 1.79 -17.62
C GLU A 6 -29.75 2.36 -17.04
N TRP A 7 -29.82 3.09 -15.93
CA TRP A 7 -28.67 3.73 -15.31
C TRP A 7 -28.33 3.01 -14.02
N GLU A 8 -27.08 2.56 -13.89
CA GLU A 8 -26.59 1.92 -12.67
C GLU A 8 -25.83 2.93 -11.81
N PRO A 9 -26.17 3.08 -10.51
CA PRO A 9 -25.35 3.84 -9.57
C PRO A 9 -24.03 3.10 -9.31
N VAL A 10 -22.91 3.71 -9.69
CA VAL A 10 -21.56 3.11 -9.58
C VAL A 10 -20.66 3.80 -8.55
N PHE A 11 -21.13 4.91 -8.00
CA PHE A 11 -20.40 5.69 -7.01
C PHE A 11 -21.38 6.49 -6.16
N ARG A 12 -21.74 5.96 -4.99
CA ARG A 12 -22.65 6.64 -4.06
C ARG A 12 -21.89 7.63 -3.20
N ILE A 13 -22.51 8.75 -2.89
CA ILE A 13 -21.98 9.72 -1.93
C ILE A 13 -22.27 9.18 -0.54
N VAL A 14 -21.23 9.04 0.27
CA VAL A 14 -21.32 8.44 1.60
C VAL A 14 -20.70 9.35 2.66
N PHE A 15 -21.11 9.13 3.91
CA PHE A 15 -20.62 9.87 5.08
C PHE A 15 -20.29 8.92 6.24
N PRO A 16 -19.31 9.28 7.08
CA PRO A 16 -18.87 8.44 8.18
C PRO A 16 -19.86 8.53 9.35
N LEU A 17 -20.28 7.37 9.89
CA LEU A 17 -21.13 7.29 11.09
C LEU A 17 -20.31 7.12 12.39
N SER A 18 -19.07 6.65 12.27
CA SER A 18 -18.14 6.43 13.38
C SER A 18 -16.84 7.15 13.09
N ASP A 19 -16.15 7.60 14.14
CA ASP A 19 -14.87 8.30 14.04
C ASP A 19 -14.90 9.55 13.13
N ALA A 20 -16.08 10.16 12.96
CA ALA A 20 -16.31 11.31 12.07
C ALA A 20 -15.26 12.41 12.27
N GLU A 21 -14.91 12.75 13.51
CA GLU A 21 -13.88 13.75 13.83
C GLU A 21 -12.49 13.43 13.25
N GLN A 22 -12.18 12.14 13.03
CA GLN A 22 -10.89 11.69 12.51
C GLN A 22 -10.86 11.53 10.98
N VAL A 23 -12.03 11.47 10.32
CA VAL A 23 -12.10 11.14 8.88
C VAL A 23 -12.92 12.11 8.03
N MET A 24 -13.68 13.04 8.64
CA MET A 24 -14.61 13.91 7.90
C MET A 24 -14.00 14.59 6.67
N PRO A 25 -12.75 15.12 6.69
CA PRO A 25 -12.14 15.75 5.52
C PRO A 25 -12.02 14.85 4.27
N LEU A 26 -12.10 13.52 4.44
CA LEU A 26 -12.12 12.58 3.32
C LEU A 26 -13.50 12.47 2.64
N TYR A 27 -14.56 12.91 3.30
CA TYR A 27 -15.95 12.77 2.87
C TYR A 27 -16.60 14.13 2.54
N ALA A 28 -16.48 15.13 3.42
CA ALA A 28 -17.03 16.46 3.20
C ALA A 28 -16.17 17.52 3.89
N ILE A 29 -16.13 18.72 3.32
CA ILE A 29 -15.41 19.88 3.86
C ILE A 29 -16.26 21.12 3.70
N ASP A 30 -16.02 22.12 4.54
CA ASP A 30 -16.53 23.45 4.29
C ASP A 30 -15.91 24.00 3.01
N TRP A 31 -16.69 24.76 2.24
CA TRP A 31 -16.24 25.31 0.99
C TRP A 31 -15.16 26.37 1.23
N THR A 32 -14.06 26.25 0.51
CA THR A 32 -13.00 27.25 0.46
C THR A 32 -12.84 27.78 -0.97
N ARG A 33 -12.40 29.03 -1.07
CA ARG A 33 -12.01 29.60 -2.37
C ARG A 33 -10.76 28.83 -2.88
N PRO A 34 -10.82 28.20 -4.07
CA PRO A 34 -9.70 27.41 -4.58
C PRO A 34 -8.41 28.22 -4.71
N ARG A 35 -7.29 27.63 -4.31
CA ARG A 35 -5.95 28.16 -4.59
C ARG A 35 -5.34 27.45 -5.79
N VAL A 36 -5.30 28.11 -6.94
CA VAL A 36 -4.65 27.54 -8.13
C VAL A 36 -3.14 27.77 -8.05
N SER A 37 -2.36 26.68 -8.07
CA SER A 37 -0.90 26.76 -8.07
C SER A 37 -0.39 27.41 -9.35
N GLU A 38 0.70 28.19 -9.27
CA GLU A 38 1.33 28.81 -10.45
C GLU A 38 1.71 27.74 -11.50
N ALA A 39 2.09 26.55 -11.03
CA ALA A 39 2.38 25.39 -11.87
C ALA A 39 1.18 24.95 -12.73
N ALA A 40 -0.04 25.02 -12.20
CA ALA A 40 -1.24 24.61 -12.91
C ALA A 40 -1.62 25.58 -14.05
N VAL A 41 -1.34 26.87 -13.88
CA VAL A 41 -1.66 27.93 -14.87
C VAL A 41 -0.50 28.29 -15.81
N ALA A 42 0.71 27.85 -15.49
CA ALA A 42 1.88 28.11 -16.32
C ALA A 42 1.68 27.54 -17.73
N THR A 43 1.74 28.44 -18.72
CA THR A 43 1.72 28.07 -20.14
C THR A 43 3.11 27.72 -20.65
N SER A 44 4.15 28.28 -20.02
CA SER A 44 5.55 27.89 -20.25
C SER A 44 5.89 26.62 -19.48
N GLY A 45 6.56 25.66 -20.12
CA GLY A 45 7.10 24.45 -19.45
C GLY A 45 8.25 24.73 -18.46
N ILE A 46 8.54 26.01 -18.18
CA ILE A 46 9.59 26.46 -17.27
C ILE A 46 8.92 27.31 -16.20
N LEU A 47 8.97 26.84 -14.95
CA LEU A 47 8.60 27.65 -13.79
C LEU A 47 9.79 28.50 -13.35
N PRO A 48 9.58 29.78 -13.01
CA PRO A 48 10.64 30.61 -12.47
C PRO A 48 11.17 30.01 -11.16
N LYS A 49 12.49 29.83 -11.06
CA LYS A 49 13.13 29.39 -9.82
C LYS A 49 13.32 30.58 -8.89
N VAL A 50 12.76 30.51 -7.69
CA VAL A 50 13.00 31.51 -6.64
C VAL A 50 14.38 31.26 -6.03
N THR A 51 15.24 32.27 -6.02
CA THR A 51 16.58 32.19 -5.42
C THR A 51 16.55 32.74 -4.00
N LEU A 52 16.78 31.89 -3.00
CA LEU A 52 16.73 32.27 -1.58
C LEU A 52 17.82 33.28 -1.15
N SER A 53 18.92 33.40 -1.91
CA SER A 53 20.07 34.24 -1.54
C SER A 53 19.82 35.75 -1.63
N GLY A 54 18.69 36.19 -2.18
CA GLY A 54 18.34 37.60 -2.34
C GLY A 54 17.09 38.06 -1.57
N MET A 55 16.48 37.17 -0.78
CA MET A 55 15.23 37.46 -0.06
C MET A 55 15.52 38.15 1.28
N ASP A 56 14.85 39.27 1.56
CA ASP A 56 14.96 39.93 2.86
C ASP A 56 14.10 39.22 3.94
N ARG A 57 14.32 39.60 5.21
CA ARG A 57 13.61 38.98 6.35
C ARG A 57 12.10 39.24 6.33
N GLY A 58 11.65 40.36 5.76
CA GLY A 58 10.23 40.70 5.61
C GLY A 58 9.58 39.79 4.57
N GLN A 59 10.19 39.68 3.39
CA GLN A 59 9.76 38.82 2.30
C GLN A 59 9.71 37.35 2.72
N PHE A 60 10.70 36.87 3.48
CA PHE A 60 10.70 35.50 4.01
C PHE A 60 9.57 35.28 5.03
N LYS A 61 9.34 36.23 5.93
CA LYS A 61 8.22 36.15 6.90
C LYS A 61 6.86 36.17 6.21
N GLU A 62 6.72 36.98 5.16
CA GLU A 62 5.50 37.07 4.37
C GLU A 62 5.25 35.80 3.54
N LEU A 63 6.31 35.20 2.98
CA LEU A 63 6.22 33.90 2.33
C LEU A 63 5.76 32.81 3.30
N ILE A 64 6.30 32.80 4.54
CA ILE A 64 5.88 31.86 5.59
C ILE A 64 4.43 32.11 6.03
N SER A 65 4.01 33.36 6.20
CA SER A 65 2.66 33.68 6.66
C SER A 65 1.59 33.34 5.60
N GLN A 66 1.93 33.47 4.32
CA GLN A 66 1.06 33.05 3.20
C GLN A 66 1.06 31.52 3.00
N ALA A 67 2.17 30.85 3.33
CA ALA A 67 2.34 29.40 3.17
C ALA A 67 1.75 28.56 4.32
N ALA A 68 1.38 29.16 5.46
CA ALA A 68 0.75 28.43 6.55
C ALA A 68 -0.60 27.84 6.08
N PRO A 69 -0.75 26.51 6.02
CA PRO A 69 -2.02 25.90 5.64
C PRO A 69 -3.07 26.27 6.69
N LYS A 70 -4.22 26.79 6.24
CA LYS A 70 -5.37 26.92 7.13
C LYS A 70 -5.91 25.50 7.36
N PRO A 71 -6.21 25.11 8.60
CA PRO A 71 -6.79 23.80 8.87
C PRO A 71 -8.10 23.66 8.09
N VAL A 72 -8.32 22.49 7.52
CA VAL A 72 -9.58 22.15 6.87
C VAL A 72 -10.69 22.14 7.92
N THR A 73 -11.81 22.80 7.62
CA THR A 73 -12.95 22.91 8.53
C THR A 73 -14.13 22.07 8.03
N CYS A 74 -14.96 21.63 8.96
CA CYS A 74 -16.15 20.79 8.74
C CYS A 74 -17.27 21.25 9.70
N GLN A 75 -17.59 22.54 9.71
CA GLN A 75 -18.49 23.17 10.68
C GLN A 75 -19.86 23.53 10.08
N ASP A 76 -19.97 23.60 8.76
CA ASP A 76 -21.17 24.07 8.06
C ASP A 76 -22.24 22.98 7.86
N PHE A 77 -22.07 21.80 8.48
CA PHE A 77 -22.95 20.66 8.27
C PHE A 77 -22.95 19.64 9.41
N THR A 78 -23.97 18.79 9.43
CA THR A 78 -24.08 17.61 10.30
C THR A 78 -24.47 16.38 9.49
N VAL A 79 -23.86 15.22 9.80
CA VAL A 79 -24.19 13.94 9.15
C VAL A 79 -25.44 13.35 9.81
N GLU A 80 -26.46 13.04 9.01
CA GLU A 80 -27.72 12.45 9.50
C GLU A 80 -27.73 10.93 9.33
N SER A 81 -27.15 10.44 8.23
CA SER A 81 -27.07 9.02 7.92
C SER A 81 -25.85 8.74 7.02
N ARG A 82 -25.65 7.46 6.66
CA ARG A 82 -24.59 7.07 5.73
C ARG A 82 -24.70 7.73 4.36
N THR A 83 -25.90 8.19 3.98
CA THR A 83 -26.21 8.77 2.67
C THR A 83 -26.90 10.13 2.78
N SER A 84 -26.96 10.74 3.97
CA SER A 84 -27.60 12.04 4.21
C SER A 84 -26.73 12.99 5.04
N ILE A 85 -26.67 14.24 4.61
CA ILE A 85 -25.99 15.34 5.30
C ILE A 85 -26.91 16.57 5.32
N ARG A 86 -26.98 17.24 6.47
CA ARG A 86 -27.70 18.50 6.65
C ARG A 86 -26.71 19.65 6.68
N ILE A 87 -26.89 20.60 5.77
CA ILE A 87 -26.13 21.85 5.71
C ILE A 87 -26.87 22.88 6.57
N ILE A 88 -26.17 23.49 7.52
CA ILE A 88 -26.78 24.47 8.43
C ILE A 88 -27.07 25.79 7.69
N PRO A 89 -27.98 26.65 8.20
CA PRO A 89 -28.30 27.92 7.55
C PRO A 89 -27.05 28.75 7.25
N GLY A 90 -26.92 29.21 6.00
CA GLY A 90 -25.77 29.95 5.48
C GLY A 90 -24.50 29.11 5.23
N GLY A 91 -24.49 27.84 5.64
CA GLY A 91 -23.37 26.93 5.44
C GLY A 91 -23.12 26.61 3.97
N HIS A 92 -21.87 26.33 3.63
CA HIS A 92 -21.45 25.99 2.27
C HIS A 92 -20.48 24.81 2.30
N ILE A 93 -20.85 23.71 1.67
CA ILE A 93 -20.06 22.48 1.63
C ILE A 93 -19.47 22.21 0.25
N SER A 94 -18.34 21.52 0.22
CA SER A 94 -17.74 20.97 -0.99
C SER A 94 -17.54 19.46 -0.82
N LEU A 95 -17.98 18.69 -1.81
CA LEU A 95 -17.72 17.24 -1.90
C LEU A 95 -16.53 16.91 -2.83
N CYS A 96 -15.68 17.90 -3.12
CA CYS A 96 -14.36 17.66 -3.72
C CYS A 96 -13.41 17.03 -2.68
N THR A 97 -13.71 15.78 -2.31
CA THR A 97 -13.04 15.02 -1.26
C THR A 97 -12.72 13.61 -1.76
N PHE A 98 -11.83 12.91 -1.06
CA PHE A 98 -11.29 11.63 -1.53
C PHE A 98 -12.39 10.58 -1.80
N PHE A 99 -13.37 10.45 -0.91
CA PHE A 99 -14.45 9.46 -1.07
C PHE A 99 -15.64 9.95 -1.89
N ASN A 100 -15.86 11.25 -2.08
CA ASN A 100 -17.08 11.75 -2.72
C ASN A 100 -16.84 12.44 -4.08
N ALA A 101 -15.58 12.71 -4.47
CA ALA A 101 -15.24 13.12 -5.83
C ALA A 101 -15.15 11.90 -6.78
N PHE A 102 -15.95 11.90 -7.84
CA PHE A 102 -15.97 10.84 -8.84
C PHE A 102 -14.72 10.88 -9.72
N PRO A 103 -13.92 9.79 -9.81
CA PRO A 103 -12.64 9.76 -10.53
C PRO A 103 -12.82 9.64 -12.05
N ALA A 104 -13.45 10.64 -12.66
CA ALA A 104 -13.95 10.62 -14.04
C ALA A 104 -12.87 10.26 -15.09
N SER A 105 -11.63 10.72 -14.90
CA SER A 105 -10.52 10.40 -15.81
C SER A 105 -10.12 8.92 -15.80
N TYR A 106 -10.30 8.21 -14.69
CA TYR A 106 -10.03 6.78 -14.61
C TYR A 106 -11.09 5.99 -15.37
N TRP A 107 -12.37 6.34 -15.17
CA TRP A 107 -13.49 5.79 -15.94
C TRP A 107 -13.27 6.04 -17.43
N ARG A 108 -13.02 7.29 -17.83
CA ARG A 108 -12.79 7.63 -19.24
C ARG A 108 -11.62 6.86 -19.88
N ARG A 109 -10.58 6.55 -19.12
CA ARG A 109 -9.39 5.84 -19.61
C ARG A 109 -9.61 4.34 -19.77
N TRP A 110 -10.33 3.73 -18.82
CA TRP A 110 -10.37 2.28 -18.66
C TRP A 110 -11.71 1.65 -19.01
N THR A 111 -12.78 2.43 -19.18
CA THR A 111 -14.12 1.95 -19.56
C THR A 111 -14.58 2.55 -20.89
N GLN A 112 -15.70 2.05 -21.43
CA GLN A 112 -16.32 2.63 -22.64
C GLN A 112 -17.25 3.81 -22.32
N VAL A 113 -17.53 4.06 -21.03
CA VAL A 113 -18.46 5.08 -20.56
C VAL A 113 -18.05 6.47 -21.06
N THR A 114 -19.02 7.21 -21.60
CA THR A 114 -18.83 8.55 -22.18
C THR A 114 -19.39 9.68 -21.33
N SER A 115 -20.21 9.38 -20.33
CA SER A 115 -20.86 10.35 -19.46
C SER A 115 -21.30 9.70 -18.15
N ALA A 116 -21.39 10.49 -17.09
CA ALA A 116 -22.00 10.07 -15.83
C ALA A 116 -23.18 10.97 -15.48
N ARG A 117 -24.22 10.41 -14.87
CA ARG A 117 -25.37 11.15 -14.35
C ARG A 117 -25.25 11.27 -12.84
N LEU A 118 -25.21 12.49 -12.33
CA LEU A 118 -25.40 12.78 -10.91
C LEU A 118 -26.90 12.78 -10.63
N THR A 119 -27.32 12.04 -9.60
CA THR A 119 -28.67 12.09 -9.04
C THR A 119 -28.54 12.49 -7.56
N VAL A 120 -29.34 13.45 -7.09
CA VAL A 120 -29.29 13.98 -5.72
C VAL A 120 -30.71 14.21 -5.20
N GLY A 121 -31.03 13.65 -4.02
CA GLY A 121 -32.21 14.04 -3.25
C GLY A 121 -31.94 15.30 -2.45
N VAL A 122 -32.83 16.28 -2.51
CA VAL A 122 -32.68 17.55 -1.79
C VAL A 122 -33.96 17.95 -1.06
N LYS A 123 -33.80 18.58 0.11
CA LYS A 123 -34.89 19.13 0.91
C LYS A 123 -34.47 20.41 1.61
N GLY A 124 -35.32 21.44 1.59
CA GLY A 124 -35.04 22.76 2.16
C GLY A 124 -34.81 23.82 1.09
N LYS A 125 -33.94 24.79 1.39
CA LYS A 125 -33.69 25.93 0.50
C LYS A 125 -32.21 26.24 0.37
N GLY A 126 -31.74 26.39 -0.88
CA GLY A 126 -30.32 26.65 -1.14
C GLY A 126 -29.94 26.60 -2.61
N THR A 127 -28.70 26.22 -2.90
CA THR A 127 -28.17 26.11 -4.26
C THR A 127 -27.20 24.95 -4.36
N LEU A 128 -27.32 24.15 -5.42
CA LEU A 128 -26.39 23.08 -5.78
C LEU A 128 -25.58 23.48 -7.02
N ARG A 129 -24.29 23.16 -7.03
CA ARG A 129 -23.36 23.46 -8.12
C ARG A 129 -22.53 22.24 -8.47
N VAL A 130 -22.60 21.78 -9.71
CA VAL A 130 -21.83 20.63 -10.19
C VAL A 130 -20.52 21.12 -10.82
N PHE A 131 -19.41 20.46 -10.50
CA PHE A 131 -18.08 20.83 -10.94
C PHE A 131 -17.36 19.67 -11.61
N ARG A 132 -16.39 20.04 -12.46
CA ARG A 132 -15.39 19.15 -13.03
C ARG A 132 -14.01 19.77 -12.94
N SER A 133 -12.99 18.93 -13.05
CA SER A 133 -11.60 19.37 -13.14
C SER A 133 -10.87 18.76 -14.33
N THR A 134 -9.79 19.39 -14.78
CA THR A 134 -8.86 18.85 -15.78
C THR A 134 -7.69 18.12 -15.12
N GLY A 135 -6.83 17.45 -15.90
CA GLY A 135 -5.60 16.85 -15.38
C GLY A 135 -4.58 17.82 -14.81
N ARG A 136 -4.74 19.13 -15.06
CA ARG A 136 -3.96 20.19 -14.40
C ARG A 136 -4.57 20.66 -13.07
N GLY A 137 -5.73 20.13 -12.70
CA GLY A 137 -6.51 20.57 -11.53
C GLY A 137 -7.20 21.91 -11.70
N LEU A 138 -7.43 22.37 -12.94
CA LEU A 138 -8.27 23.53 -13.19
C LEU A 138 -9.73 23.15 -13.03
N ILE A 139 -10.47 23.91 -12.22
CA ILE A 139 -11.87 23.65 -11.83
C ILE A 139 -12.81 24.45 -12.72
N TYR A 140 -13.83 23.79 -13.27
CA TYR A 140 -14.89 24.38 -14.07
C TYR A 140 -16.24 23.92 -13.57
N GLN A 141 -17.23 24.81 -13.61
CA GLN A 141 -18.62 24.41 -13.37
C GLN A 141 -19.13 23.59 -14.56
N ALA A 142 -19.88 22.53 -14.29
CA ALA A 142 -20.40 21.58 -15.26
C ALA A 142 -21.86 21.87 -15.68
N GLY A 143 -22.36 23.08 -15.42
CA GLY A 143 -23.73 23.51 -15.70
C GLY A 143 -24.03 24.86 -15.03
N ALA A 144 -25.28 25.32 -15.11
CA ALA A 144 -25.76 26.47 -14.35
C ALA A 144 -25.90 26.16 -12.84
N ASP A 145 -26.07 27.20 -12.02
CA ASP A 145 -26.46 27.03 -10.61
C ASP A 145 -27.87 26.46 -10.53
N ILE A 146 -28.09 25.48 -9.65
CA ILE A 146 -29.39 24.83 -9.47
C ILE A 146 -30.02 25.35 -8.17
N PRO A 147 -30.97 26.30 -8.24
CA PRO A 147 -31.66 26.80 -7.05
C PRO A 147 -32.59 25.71 -6.50
N ILE A 148 -32.64 25.62 -5.18
CA ILE A 148 -33.45 24.64 -4.46
C ILE A 148 -34.43 25.41 -3.57
N ASP A 149 -35.72 25.13 -3.73
CA ASP A 149 -36.78 25.61 -2.85
C ASP A 149 -37.92 24.59 -2.81
N THR A 150 -37.77 23.58 -1.95
CA THR A 150 -38.74 22.47 -1.89
C THR A 150 -40.09 22.87 -1.30
N ALA A 151 -40.22 24.07 -0.72
CA ALA A 151 -41.50 24.58 -0.24
C ALA A 151 -42.35 25.21 -1.35
N ALA A 152 -41.73 25.59 -2.48
CA ALA A 152 -42.41 26.21 -3.62
C ALA A 152 -42.93 25.20 -4.66
N ASP A 153 -42.37 23.98 -4.69
CA ASP A 153 -42.60 22.99 -5.76
C ASP A 153 -43.84 22.10 -5.47
N THR A 154 -45.04 22.71 -5.52
CA THR A 154 -46.34 22.00 -5.41
C THR A 154 -47.17 22.01 -6.71
N GLY A 155 -46.60 22.40 -7.86
CA GLY A 155 -47.37 22.38 -9.11
C GLY A 155 -46.56 22.62 -10.39
N ASP A 156 -46.69 21.66 -11.31
CA ASP A 156 -46.39 21.69 -12.75
C ASP A 156 -44.97 22.13 -13.18
N THR A 157 -44.11 21.14 -13.47
CA THR A 157 -42.87 21.36 -14.22
C THR A 157 -43.15 21.48 -15.71
N ALA A 158 -42.96 22.70 -16.24
CA ALA A 158 -42.86 22.96 -17.67
C ALA A 158 -41.46 22.60 -18.18
N ASP A 159 -41.44 21.83 -19.27
CA ASP A 159 -40.30 21.38 -20.06
C ASP A 159 -39.41 22.56 -20.51
N SER A 160 -38.25 22.73 -19.87
CA SER A 160 -37.20 23.66 -20.32
C SER A 160 -35.90 22.88 -20.51
N GLY A 161 -35.51 22.66 -21.77
CA GLY A 161 -34.40 21.78 -22.18
C GLY A 161 -33.00 22.26 -21.83
N ASP A 162 -32.69 22.40 -20.54
CA ASP A 162 -31.34 22.54 -20.00
C ASP A 162 -30.83 21.20 -19.44
N THR A 163 -29.51 21.04 -19.30
CA THR A 163 -28.82 19.79 -18.92
C THR A 163 -29.14 19.24 -17.51
N ALA A 164 -30.06 19.85 -16.78
CA ALA A 164 -30.54 19.44 -15.48
C ALA A 164 -32.07 19.36 -15.48
N ASP A 165 -32.62 18.14 -15.51
CA ASP A 165 -34.06 17.90 -15.39
C ASP A 165 -34.43 17.62 -13.93
N THR A 166 -35.44 18.34 -13.41
CA THR A 166 -36.12 18.01 -12.15
C THR A 166 -37.06 16.84 -12.39
N ALA A 167 -36.71 15.65 -11.90
CA ALA A 167 -37.39 14.41 -12.26
C ALA A 167 -38.52 14.00 -11.30
N GLY A 168 -39.13 14.95 -10.58
CA GLY A 168 -40.24 14.72 -9.67
C GLY A 168 -39.84 14.63 -8.18
N THR A 169 -40.85 14.41 -7.34
CA THR A 169 -40.73 14.25 -5.88
C THR A 169 -40.79 12.77 -5.50
N ASP A 170 -39.89 12.33 -4.61
CA ASP A 170 -39.99 10.99 -4.01
C ASP A 170 -41.08 10.95 -2.93
N TYR A 171 -41.48 9.75 -2.50
CA TYR A 171 -42.54 9.50 -1.51
C TYR A 171 -42.35 10.24 -0.17
N ASP A 172 -41.12 10.67 0.16
CA ASP A 172 -40.76 11.40 1.40
C ASP A 172 -40.74 12.94 1.24
N GLY A 173 -41.16 13.47 0.09
CA GLY A 173 -41.22 14.92 -0.18
C GLY A 173 -39.85 15.55 -0.49
N GLU A 174 -38.89 14.74 -0.94
CA GLU A 174 -37.59 15.19 -1.46
C GLU A 174 -37.71 15.54 -2.95
N GLN A 175 -37.07 16.62 -3.38
CA GLN A 175 -36.92 16.96 -4.79
C GLN A 175 -35.70 16.23 -5.36
N ILE A 176 -35.84 15.59 -6.53
CA ILE A 176 -34.72 14.88 -7.17
C ILE A 176 -34.09 15.73 -8.29
N ILE A 177 -32.80 16.00 -8.15
CA ILE A 177 -31.99 16.71 -9.15
C ILE A 177 -31.21 15.68 -9.96
N ASN A 178 -31.28 15.75 -11.29
CA ASN A 178 -30.43 14.98 -12.19
C ASN A 178 -29.54 15.91 -13.01
N CYS A 179 -28.25 15.58 -13.15
CA CYS A 179 -27.31 16.31 -13.99
C CYS A 179 -26.46 15.35 -14.81
N LEU A 180 -26.47 15.48 -16.13
CA LEU A 180 -25.64 14.69 -17.02
C LEU A 180 -24.32 15.40 -17.30
N VAL A 181 -23.19 14.76 -16.98
CA VAL A 181 -21.85 15.33 -17.18
C VAL A 181 -21.06 14.47 -18.18
N PRO A 182 -20.68 15.02 -19.36
CA PRO A 182 -19.91 14.30 -20.37
C PRO A 182 -18.43 14.17 -19.99
N PHE A 183 -17.78 13.08 -20.41
CA PHE A 183 -16.37 12.80 -20.15
C PHE A 183 -15.43 13.53 -21.12
N GLU A 184 -15.52 14.86 -21.16
CA GLU A 184 -14.72 15.74 -22.00
C GLU A 184 -13.51 16.32 -21.25
N GLY A 185 -12.35 16.38 -21.92
CA GLY A 185 -11.14 16.99 -21.35
C GLY A 185 -10.47 16.19 -20.22
N LEU A 186 -10.72 14.87 -20.16
CA LEU A 186 -10.30 13.98 -19.06
C LEU A 186 -9.14 13.02 -19.40
N MET A 187 -8.43 13.25 -20.51
CA MET A 187 -7.43 12.28 -21.02
C MET A 187 -6.27 12.03 -20.05
N ASP A 188 -5.81 13.08 -19.38
CA ASP A 188 -4.66 13.07 -18.47
C ASP A 188 -5.04 13.30 -17.00
N GLY A 189 -6.31 13.51 -16.68
CA GLY A 189 -6.81 13.64 -15.32
C GLY A 189 -8.14 14.38 -15.22
N GLY A 190 -8.66 14.49 -14.01
CA GLY A 190 -9.93 15.13 -13.70
C GLY A 190 -10.88 14.27 -12.89
N TYR A 191 -11.67 14.98 -12.09
CA TYR A 191 -12.73 14.50 -11.19
C TYR A 191 -14.01 15.29 -11.41
N PHE A 192 -15.15 14.69 -11.07
CA PHE A 192 -16.46 15.36 -10.95
C PHE A 192 -16.93 15.35 -9.48
N TRP A 193 -17.60 16.41 -9.05
CA TRP A 193 -18.21 16.50 -7.73
C TRP A 193 -19.31 17.58 -7.74
N PHE A 194 -19.96 17.82 -6.61
CA PHE A 194 -20.81 18.99 -6.43
C PHE A 194 -20.54 19.69 -5.10
N ASP A 195 -20.83 20.99 -5.07
CA ASP A 195 -20.89 21.81 -3.87
C ASP A 195 -22.35 22.19 -3.60
N ALA A 196 -22.71 22.40 -2.34
CA ALA A 196 -24.06 22.78 -1.95
C ALA A 196 -24.02 23.87 -0.88
N GLN A 197 -24.89 24.87 -1.01
CA GLN A 197 -24.97 26.01 -0.11
C GLN A 197 -26.40 26.18 0.37
N ALA A 198 -26.59 26.21 1.69
CA ALA A 198 -27.88 26.48 2.30
C ALA A 198 -28.21 27.98 2.22
N ALA A 199 -29.50 28.32 2.17
CA ALA A 199 -29.95 29.70 2.31
C ALA A 199 -29.63 30.23 3.72
N ALA A 200 -29.56 31.55 3.89
CA ALA A 200 -29.14 32.17 5.16
C ALA A 200 -30.03 31.79 6.35
N GLU A 201 -31.31 31.50 6.12
CA GLU A 201 -32.34 31.29 7.15
C GLU A 201 -32.98 29.89 7.09
N SER A 202 -32.45 28.99 6.25
CA SER A 202 -33.00 27.63 6.07
C SER A 202 -31.85 26.65 5.96
N ASP A 203 -32.04 25.45 6.48
CA ASP A 203 -31.17 24.33 6.19
C ASP A 203 -31.41 23.80 4.77
N LEU A 204 -30.43 23.03 4.31
CA LEU A 204 -30.50 22.24 3.10
C LEU A 204 -30.01 20.82 3.42
N VAL A 205 -30.88 19.84 3.25
CA VAL A 205 -30.54 18.41 3.37
C VAL A 205 -30.24 17.86 1.99
N ILE A 206 -29.13 17.14 1.90
CA ILE A 206 -28.71 16.38 0.72
C ILE A 206 -28.75 14.89 1.08
N SER A 207 -29.49 14.11 0.31
CA SER A 207 -29.72 12.69 0.55
C SER A 207 -29.52 11.87 -0.73
N ASN A 208 -29.16 10.59 -0.56
CA ASN A 208 -29.15 9.55 -1.60
C ASN A 208 -28.44 9.95 -2.90
N ALA A 209 -27.38 10.77 -2.79
CA ALA A 209 -26.65 11.26 -3.93
C ALA A 209 -25.76 10.15 -4.53
N ALA A 210 -25.71 10.05 -5.86
CA ALA A 210 -24.88 9.07 -6.55
C ALA A 210 -24.51 9.50 -7.97
N TRP A 211 -23.35 9.04 -8.44
CA TRP A 211 -22.99 9.03 -9.85
C TRP A 211 -23.35 7.70 -10.48
N SER A 212 -24.07 7.76 -11.59
CA SER A 212 -24.54 6.61 -12.35
C SER A 212 -24.00 6.60 -13.77
N VAL A 213 -23.90 5.42 -14.37
CA VAL A 213 -23.48 5.23 -15.78
C VAL A 213 -24.52 4.38 -16.54
N PRO A 214 -24.55 4.43 -17.89
CA PRO A 214 -25.47 3.60 -18.67
C PRO A 214 -25.14 2.11 -18.57
N ALA A 215 -26.09 1.29 -18.12
CA ALA A 215 -25.86 -0.09 -17.66
C ALA A 215 -25.72 -1.14 -18.77
N VAL A 216 -26.32 -0.91 -19.94
CA VAL A 216 -26.40 -1.93 -21.02
C VAL A 216 -25.59 -1.52 -22.24
N SER A 217 -25.67 -0.26 -22.67
CA SER A 217 -25.02 0.20 -23.89
C SER A 217 -23.49 0.37 -23.79
N GLN A 218 -22.94 0.41 -22.57
CA GLN A 218 -21.53 0.74 -22.32
C GLN A 218 -20.72 -0.39 -21.64
N VAL A 219 -21.31 -1.59 -21.53
CA VAL A 219 -20.61 -2.78 -21.05
C VAL A 219 -19.91 -3.45 -22.24
N PRO A 220 -18.59 -3.71 -22.17
CA PRO A 220 -17.88 -4.34 -23.27
C PRO A 220 -18.46 -5.71 -23.64
N SER A 221 -18.53 -5.99 -24.96
CA SER A 221 -19.04 -7.25 -25.49
C SER A 221 -18.33 -8.46 -24.88
N GLY A 222 -19.10 -9.44 -24.39
CA GLY A 222 -18.56 -10.67 -23.80
C GLY A 222 -18.37 -10.62 -22.27
N ARG A 223 -18.66 -9.48 -21.62
CA ARG A 223 -18.76 -9.39 -20.17
C ARG A 223 -20.18 -9.67 -19.68
N LYS A 224 -20.30 -10.14 -18.44
CA LYS A 224 -21.60 -10.27 -17.77
C LYS A 224 -22.21 -8.89 -17.55
N SER A 225 -23.53 -8.83 -17.42
CA SER A 225 -24.20 -7.62 -16.96
C SER A 225 -23.61 -7.21 -15.59
N PRO A 226 -23.35 -5.90 -15.36
CA PRO A 226 -22.82 -5.39 -14.09
C PRO A 226 -23.60 -5.85 -12.86
N THR A 227 -24.92 -6.05 -12.98
CA THR A 227 -25.78 -6.52 -11.88
C THR A 227 -25.67 -8.02 -11.59
N GLN A 228 -24.92 -8.77 -12.40
CA GLN A 228 -24.81 -10.23 -12.33
C GLN A 228 -23.40 -10.73 -11.98
N SER A 229 -22.41 -9.83 -11.89
CA SER A 229 -21.06 -10.25 -11.54
C SER A 229 -20.93 -10.42 -10.02
N HIS A 230 -20.21 -11.46 -9.61
CA HIS A 230 -19.99 -11.78 -8.21
C HIS A 230 -18.51 -11.86 -7.88
N MET A 231 -18.17 -11.56 -6.63
CA MET A 231 -16.80 -11.66 -6.13
C MET A 231 -16.69 -12.58 -4.92
N SER A 232 -15.53 -13.21 -4.79
CA SER A 232 -15.09 -13.84 -3.56
C SER A 232 -14.10 -12.95 -2.83
N PHE A 233 -13.94 -13.15 -1.52
CA PHE A 233 -12.92 -12.52 -0.70
C PHE A 233 -11.88 -13.56 -0.29
N ALA A 234 -10.60 -13.18 -0.32
CA ALA A 234 -9.52 -13.94 0.32
C ALA A 234 -8.95 -13.11 1.47
N MET A 235 -9.33 -13.47 2.69
CA MET A 235 -8.85 -12.85 3.92
C MET A 235 -7.87 -13.80 4.60
N THR A 236 -6.63 -13.37 4.78
CA THR A 236 -5.59 -14.13 5.47
C THR A 236 -5.39 -13.60 6.89
N THR A 237 -5.32 -14.50 7.87
CA THR A 237 -5.08 -14.10 9.27
C THR A 237 -4.05 -15.00 9.97
N PHE A 238 -3.30 -14.40 10.89
CA PHE A 238 -2.33 -15.09 11.75
C PHE A 238 -2.25 -14.41 13.12
N ASN A 239 -2.86 -15.03 14.13
CA ASN A 239 -2.87 -14.55 15.52
C ASN A 239 -3.33 -13.10 15.70
N ARG A 240 -4.39 -12.76 14.96
CA ARG A 240 -5.08 -11.45 14.99
C ARG A 240 -6.58 -11.65 14.96
N ALA A 241 -7.07 -12.62 15.73
CA ALA A 241 -8.43 -13.13 15.59
C ALA A 241 -9.49 -12.03 15.76
N SER A 242 -9.27 -11.08 16.67
CA SER A 242 -10.18 -9.95 16.90
C SER A 242 -10.26 -8.98 15.71
N TYR A 243 -9.15 -8.71 15.03
CA TYR A 243 -9.12 -7.85 13.83
C TYR A 243 -9.89 -8.51 12.69
N CYS A 244 -9.57 -9.77 12.39
CA CYS A 244 -10.29 -10.54 11.37
C CYS A 244 -11.79 -10.63 11.67
N MET A 245 -12.16 -10.81 12.95
CA MET A 245 -13.56 -10.84 13.38
C MET A 245 -14.28 -9.50 13.15
N ASN A 246 -13.62 -8.38 13.42
CA ASN A 246 -14.18 -7.06 13.13
C ASN A 246 -14.42 -6.87 11.63
N GLN A 247 -13.49 -7.34 10.80
CA GLN A 247 -13.64 -7.29 9.34
C GLN A 247 -14.82 -8.16 8.85
N LEU A 248 -15.03 -9.35 9.43
CA LEU A 248 -16.21 -10.19 9.15
C LEU A 248 -17.53 -9.53 9.58
N LYS A 249 -17.55 -8.80 10.72
CA LYS A 249 -18.73 -8.03 11.14
C LYS A 249 -19.09 -6.93 10.15
N ILE A 250 -18.09 -6.19 9.65
CA ILE A 250 -18.31 -5.15 8.64
C ILE A 250 -18.95 -5.75 7.39
N LEU A 251 -18.42 -6.89 6.89
CA LEU A 251 -18.98 -7.56 5.72
C LEU A 251 -20.39 -8.13 5.98
N ALA A 252 -20.66 -8.63 7.19
CA ALA A 252 -21.97 -9.16 7.56
C ALA A 252 -23.07 -8.08 7.66
N GLN A 253 -22.69 -6.83 7.91
CA GLN A 253 -23.59 -5.67 8.04
C GLN A 253 -23.73 -4.85 6.75
N ALA A 254 -22.98 -5.18 5.69
CA ALA A 254 -22.96 -4.43 4.43
C ALA A 254 -23.93 -5.05 3.41
N ASP A 255 -25.24 -4.83 3.59
CA ASP A 255 -26.30 -5.50 2.82
C ASP A 255 -26.14 -5.40 1.30
N ASP A 256 -25.85 -4.21 0.77
CA ASP A 256 -25.64 -4.02 -0.68
C ASP A 256 -24.41 -4.76 -1.19
N LEU A 257 -23.33 -4.77 -0.39
CA LEU A 257 -22.12 -5.49 -0.71
C LEU A 257 -22.39 -7.00 -0.72
N ARG A 258 -23.12 -7.51 0.28
CA ARG A 258 -23.45 -8.94 0.43
C ARG A 258 -24.18 -9.52 -0.77
N GLN A 259 -24.99 -8.73 -1.48
CA GLN A 259 -25.66 -9.17 -2.71
C GLN A 259 -24.67 -9.53 -3.83
N ARG A 260 -23.46 -8.97 -3.79
CA ARG A 260 -22.39 -9.20 -4.77
C ARG A 260 -21.32 -10.19 -4.29
N ILE A 261 -21.40 -10.67 -3.05
CA ILE A 261 -20.47 -11.66 -2.47
C ILE A 261 -20.97 -13.08 -2.78
N ASP A 262 -20.13 -13.88 -3.41
CA ASP A 262 -20.33 -15.34 -3.47
C ASP A 262 -19.76 -16.03 -2.23
N THR A 263 -18.44 -15.90 -2.00
CA THR A 263 -17.74 -16.61 -0.92
C THR A 263 -16.66 -15.75 -0.25
N ILE A 264 -16.61 -15.74 1.07
CA ILE A 264 -15.56 -15.18 1.92
C ILE A 264 -14.69 -16.33 2.40
N TYR A 265 -13.49 -16.47 1.83
CA TYR A 265 -12.47 -17.40 2.30
C TYR A 265 -11.69 -16.75 3.44
N CYS A 266 -12.03 -17.12 4.68
CA CYS A 266 -11.26 -16.75 5.86
C CYS A 266 -10.18 -17.81 6.10
N VAL A 267 -8.95 -17.51 5.70
CA VAL A 267 -7.79 -18.41 5.78
C VAL A 267 -7.02 -18.14 7.07
N ASP A 268 -7.31 -18.93 8.10
CA ASP A 268 -6.66 -18.83 9.41
C ASP A 268 -5.45 -19.76 9.49
N GLN A 269 -4.28 -19.13 9.63
CA GLN A 269 -2.97 -19.77 9.70
C GLN A 269 -2.41 -19.80 11.13
N GLY A 270 -3.16 -19.30 12.11
CA GLY A 270 -2.73 -19.05 13.48
C GLY A 270 -3.20 -20.08 14.50
N THR A 271 -2.84 -19.79 15.75
CA THR A 271 -3.22 -20.52 16.97
C THR A 271 -4.18 -19.72 17.87
N ASP A 272 -4.25 -18.40 17.70
CA ASP A 272 -5.37 -17.59 18.20
C ASP A 272 -6.43 -17.56 17.09
N LEU A 273 -7.45 -18.40 17.22
CA LEU A 273 -8.39 -18.70 16.13
C LEU A 273 -9.53 -17.69 16.05
N VAL A 274 -9.89 -17.29 14.84
CA VAL A 274 -11.09 -16.45 14.60
C VAL A 274 -12.37 -17.17 15.04
N SER A 275 -12.43 -18.49 14.82
CA SER A 275 -13.55 -19.33 15.25
C SER A 275 -13.77 -19.38 16.77
N HIS A 276 -12.79 -18.97 17.57
CA HIS A 276 -12.89 -18.89 19.03
C HIS A 276 -13.34 -17.50 19.53
N GLN A 277 -13.53 -16.53 18.64
CA GLN A 277 -14.02 -15.20 19.05
C GLN A 277 -15.50 -15.27 19.49
N PRO A 278 -15.90 -14.53 20.54
CA PRO A 278 -17.27 -14.61 21.09
C PRO A 278 -18.38 -14.36 20.07
N ASP A 279 -18.13 -13.46 19.11
CA ASP A 279 -19.11 -13.06 18.09
C ASP A 279 -19.12 -13.97 16.85
N PHE A 280 -18.20 -14.95 16.77
CA PHE A 280 -18.09 -15.81 15.60
C PHE A 280 -19.38 -16.60 15.30
N PRO A 281 -20.06 -17.23 16.29
CA PRO A 281 -21.28 -17.99 16.01
C PRO A 281 -22.39 -17.16 15.38
N SER A 282 -22.62 -15.92 15.86
CA SER A 282 -23.68 -15.05 15.35
C SER A 282 -23.33 -14.50 13.96
N VAL A 283 -22.09 -14.06 13.75
CA VAL A 283 -21.64 -13.53 12.45
C VAL A 283 -21.55 -14.63 11.40
N SER A 284 -21.05 -15.81 11.76
CA SER A 284 -21.04 -16.97 10.87
C SER A 284 -22.45 -17.40 10.47
N ALA A 285 -23.43 -17.34 11.39
CA ALA A 285 -24.82 -17.62 11.07
C ALA A 285 -25.42 -16.58 10.12
N SER A 286 -25.09 -15.28 10.30
CA SER A 286 -25.53 -14.20 9.41
C SER A 286 -24.97 -14.33 7.99
N LEU A 287 -23.67 -14.65 7.87
CA LEU A 287 -22.99 -14.86 6.59
C LEU A 287 -23.44 -16.17 5.93
N GLY A 288 -23.85 -17.18 6.71
CA GLY A 288 -24.40 -18.43 6.20
C GLY A 288 -23.44 -19.13 5.24
N SER A 289 -23.94 -19.52 4.06
CA SER A 289 -23.13 -20.19 3.03
C SER A 289 -22.08 -19.29 2.38
N GLN A 290 -22.10 -17.97 2.62
CA GLN A 290 -21.09 -17.05 2.10
C GLN A 290 -19.77 -17.17 2.86
N LEU A 291 -19.71 -17.72 4.08
CA LEU A 291 -18.46 -17.87 4.82
C LEU A 291 -17.86 -19.27 4.66
N THR A 292 -16.62 -19.34 4.15
CA THR A 292 -15.80 -20.55 4.17
C THR A 292 -14.58 -20.33 5.06
N TYR A 293 -14.58 -20.97 6.22
CA TYR A 293 -13.47 -20.90 7.18
C TYR A 293 -12.45 -22.00 6.90
N VAL A 294 -11.22 -21.61 6.58
CA VAL A 294 -10.15 -22.49 6.12
C VAL A 294 -9.00 -22.46 7.11
N ARG A 295 -8.62 -23.64 7.62
CA ARG A 295 -7.46 -23.81 8.50
C ARG A 295 -6.27 -24.33 7.69
N GLN A 296 -5.07 -23.76 7.92
CA GLN A 296 -3.82 -24.28 7.37
C GLN A 296 -2.60 -23.96 8.24
N GLY A 297 -1.44 -24.54 7.93
CA GLY A 297 -0.18 -24.13 8.57
C GLY A 297 0.26 -22.72 8.15
N ASN A 298 1.20 -22.12 8.91
CA ASN A 298 1.71 -20.78 8.60
C ASN A 298 2.60 -20.78 7.34
N LEU A 299 2.04 -20.27 6.25
CA LEU A 299 2.72 -20.09 4.96
C LEU A 299 2.92 -18.61 4.60
N GLY A 300 2.75 -17.72 5.59
CA GLY A 300 2.85 -16.27 5.45
C GLY A 300 1.70 -15.66 4.62
N GLY A 301 1.84 -14.38 4.28
CA GLY A 301 0.87 -13.66 3.45
C GLY A 301 0.71 -14.31 2.07
N SER A 302 1.82 -14.68 1.42
CA SER A 302 1.77 -15.30 0.09
C SER A 302 0.96 -16.60 0.09
N GLY A 303 1.09 -17.42 1.14
CA GLY A 303 0.35 -18.67 1.29
C GLY A 303 -1.11 -18.48 1.66
N GLY A 304 -1.43 -17.49 2.50
CA GLY A 304 -2.81 -17.16 2.83
C GLY A 304 -3.60 -16.66 1.62
N TYR A 305 -3.05 -15.69 0.88
CA TYR A 305 -3.64 -15.17 -0.34
C TYR A 305 -3.72 -16.23 -1.44
N SER A 306 -2.66 -17.02 -1.64
CA SER A 306 -2.70 -18.11 -2.64
C SER A 306 -3.72 -19.18 -2.30
N ARG A 307 -4.02 -19.41 -1.02
CA ARG A 307 -5.08 -20.34 -0.62
C ARG A 307 -6.44 -19.81 -1.06
N GLY A 308 -6.75 -18.54 -0.77
CA GLY A 308 -8.00 -17.92 -1.23
C GLY A 308 -8.12 -17.89 -2.76
N MET A 309 -7.03 -17.59 -3.46
CA MET A 309 -6.98 -17.67 -4.93
C MET A 309 -7.22 -19.10 -5.45
N TYR A 310 -6.59 -20.11 -4.85
CA TYR A 310 -6.76 -21.51 -5.22
C TYR A 310 -8.20 -21.98 -5.03
N GLU A 311 -8.80 -21.70 -3.86
CA GLU A 311 -10.19 -22.09 -3.56
C GLU A 311 -11.18 -21.40 -4.51
N ALA A 312 -10.99 -20.11 -4.80
CA ALA A 312 -11.86 -19.36 -5.73
C ALA A 312 -11.77 -19.91 -7.17
N VAL A 313 -10.56 -20.18 -7.67
CA VAL A 313 -10.34 -20.78 -9.00
C VAL A 313 -10.97 -22.17 -9.09
N LYS A 314 -10.80 -22.98 -8.04
CA LYS A 314 -11.35 -24.34 -7.95
C LYS A 314 -12.87 -24.34 -7.88
N ALA A 315 -13.47 -23.41 -7.13
CA ALA A 315 -14.92 -23.27 -7.03
C ALA A 315 -15.54 -22.79 -8.34
N GLY A 316 -14.90 -21.84 -9.02
CA GLY A 316 -15.34 -21.35 -10.34
C GLY A 316 -16.70 -20.65 -10.34
N LYS A 317 -17.12 -20.10 -9.20
CA LYS A 317 -18.41 -19.43 -9.01
C LYS A 317 -18.37 -17.91 -9.20
N SER A 318 -17.22 -17.30 -8.89
CA SER A 318 -17.04 -15.85 -8.93
C SER A 318 -16.37 -15.36 -10.21
N ASP A 319 -16.61 -14.10 -10.55
CA ASP A 319 -15.93 -13.38 -11.63
C ASP A 319 -14.64 -12.73 -11.12
N TYR A 320 -14.65 -12.29 -9.87
CA TYR A 320 -13.53 -11.60 -9.22
C TYR A 320 -13.16 -12.19 -7.86
N LEU A 321 -11.92 -11.92 -7.45
CA LEU A 321 -11.41 -12.20 -6.12
C LEU A 321 -10.84 -10.91 -5.53
N LEU A 322 -11.37 -10.48 -4.39
CA LEU A 322 -10.80 -9.40 -3.61
C LEU A 322 -9.83 -9.97 -2.56
N LEU A 323 -8.56 -9.62 -2.66
CA LEU A 323 -7.61 -9.82 -1.58
C LEU A 323 -7.77 -8.69 -0.56
N LEU A 324 -7.89 -9.03 0.73
CA LEU A 324 -8.13 -8.08 1.81
C LEU A 324 -7.35 -8.52 3.06
N ASP A 325 -6.58 -7.61 3.67
CA ASP A 325 -5.88 -7.85 4.94
C ASP A 325 -6.88 -7.96 6.11
N ASP A 326 -6.51 -8.68 7.17
CA ASP A 326 -7.37 -8.91 8.35
C ASP A 326 -7.42 -7.72 9.32
N ASP A 327 -6.37 -6.90 9.36
CA ASP A 327 -6.24 -5.70 10.20
C ASP A 327 -6.46 -4.38 9.45
N ALA A 328 -6.97 -4.45 8.23
CA ALA A 328 -7.49 -3.29 7.54
C ALA A 328 -8.88 -2.90 8.07
N ILE A 329 -9.21 -1.62 8.02
CA ILE A 329 -10.59 -1.13 8.14
C ILE A 329 -11.03 -0.76 6.73
N CYS A 330 -12.03 -1.47 6.20
CA CYS A 330 -12.57 -1.17 4.88
C CYS A 330 -13.77 -0.22 4.93
N GLU A 331 -13.89 0.64 3.92
CA GLU A 331 -15.15 1.30 3.56
C GLU A 331 -15.95 0.35 2.62
N PRO A 332 -17.10 -0.21 3.02
CA PRO A 332 -17.83 -1.15 2.16
C PRO A 332 -18.20 -0.60 0.78
N GLU A 333 -18.50 0.71 0.71
CA GLU A 333 -18.77 1.39 -0.56
C GLU A 333 -17.53 1.42 -1.48
N ALA A 334 -16.31 1.52 -0.92
CA ALA A 334 -15.09 1.43 -1.70
C ALA A 334 -14.95 0.07 -2.42
N ILE A 335 -15.38 -1.01 -1.79
CA ILE A 335 -15.32 -2.36 -2.39
C ILE A 335 -16.32 -2.46 -3.55
N LEU A 336 -17.53 -1.95 -3.38
CA LEU A 336 -18.53 -1.91 -4.46
C LEU A 336 -18.04 -1.07 -5.65
N ARG A 337 -17.44 0.10 -5.40
CA ARG A 337 -16.85 0.94 -6.45
C ARG A 337 -15.76 0.21 -7.23
N ALA A 338 -14.92 -0.58 -6.56
CA ALA A 338 -13.88 -1.35 -7.21
C ALA A 338 -14.46 -2.43 -8.15
N LEU A 339 -15.49 -3.13 -7.67
CA LEU A 339 -16.22 -4.14 -8.44
C LEU A 339 -16.91 -3.53 -9.66
N GLN A 340 -17.71 -2.48 -9.44
CA GLN A 340 -18.45 -1.80 -10.50
C GLN A 340 -17.51 -1.16 -11.51
N PHE A 341 -16.39 -0.57 -11.08
CA PHE A 341 -15.39 -0.08 -12.02
C PHE A 341 -14.81 -1.19 -12.91
N GLU A 342 -14.55 -2.38 -12.36
CA GLU A 342 -14.12 -3.54 -13.16
C GLU A 342 -15.22 -3.93 -14.13
N ASP A 343 -16.49 -4.04 -13.73
CA ASP A 343 -17.58 -4.47 -14.61
C ASP A 343 -17.64 -3.71 -15.95
N TYR A 344 -17.30 -2.41 -15.94
CA TYR A 344 -17.26 -1.55 -17.13
C TYR A 344 -15.89 -1.47 -17.83
N ALA A 345 -14.84 -2.10 -17.30
CA ALA A 345 -13.49 -2.03 -17.84
C ALA A 345 -13.39 -2.66 -19.24
N ILE A 346 -12.72 -1.97 -20.17
CA ILE A 346 -12.54 -2.39 -21.59
C ILE A 346 -11.88 -3.78 -21.70
N LYS A 347 -11.06 -4.14 -20.71
CA LYS A 347 -10.38 -5.43 -20.59
C LYS A 347 -10.14 -5.73 -19.11
N PRO A 348 -9.83 -6.99 -18.73
CA PRO A 348 -9.56 -7.31 -17.34
C PRO A 348 -8.44 -6.46 -16.75
N ILE A 349 -8.71 -5.83 -15.61
CA ILE A 349 -7.78 -4.97 -14.88
C ILE A 349 -7.77 -5.34 -13.40
N LEU A 350 -6.61 -5.19 -12.76
CA LEU A 350 -6.51 -5.32 -11.31
C LEU A 350 -6.88 -3.96 -10.69
N VAL A 351 -7.85 -3.94 -9.79
CA VAL A 351 -8.32 -2.71 -9.13
C VAL A 351 -7.83 -2.69 -7.69
N GLY A 352 -6.84 -1.86 -7.44
CA GLY A 352 -6.22 -1.64 -6.14
C GLY A 352 -6.91 -0.54 -5.34
N GLY A 353 -7.07 -0.78 -4.04
CA GLY A 353 -7.43 0.26 -3.09
C GLY A 353 -6.21 1.02 -2.59
N ALA A 354 -6.35 2.33 -2.41
CA ALA A 354 -5.37 3.14 -1.69
C ALA A 354 -5.28 2.74 -0.21
N MET A 355 -4.15 3.06 0.41
CA MET A 355 -3.94 2.87 1.84
C MET A 355 -3.95 4.22 2.56
N LEU A 356 -4.90 4.40 3.46
CA LEU A 356 -4.92 5.48 4.45
C LEU A 356 -4.23 4.98 5.73
N HIS A 357 -3.54 5.88 6.43
CA HIS A 357 -2.87 5.53 7.69
C HIS A 357 -3.90 5.27 8.79
N LEU A 358 -3.75 4.18 9.54
CA LEU A 358 -4.67 3.83 10.62
C LEU A 358 -4.59 4.78 11.83
N ASP A 359 -3.40 5.35 12.08
CA ASP A 359 -3.06 6.26 13.18
C ASP A 359 -3.34 7.73 12.86
N ASN A 360 -3.12 8.16 11.61
CA ASN A 360 -3.58 9.45 11.10
C ASN A 360 -4.56 9.25 9.94
N ARG A 361 -5.84 9.16 10.27
CA ARG A 361 -6.86 8.64 9.35
C ARG A 361 -7.21 9.53 8.16
N THR A 362 -6.70 10.75 8.07
CA THR A 362 -6.82 11.60 6.86
C THR A 362 -5.59 11.52 5.94
N MET A 363 -4.57 10.74 6.32
CA MET A 363 -3.31 10.65 5.58
C MET A 363 -3.33 9.52 4.57
N LEU A 364 -3.24 9.87 3.29
CA LEU A 364 -3.04 8.97 2.17
C LEU A 364 -1.56 8.58 2.07
N TYR A 365 -1.27 7.28 2.10
CA TYR A 365 0.10 6.80 1.93
C TYR A 365 0.68 7.19 0.57
N THR A 366 -0.04 6.91 -0.52
CA THR A 366 0.31 7.31 -1.88
C THR A 366 -0.92 7.20 -2.79
N GLN A 367 -0.98 8.01 -3.85
CA GLN A 367 -2.05 7.93 -4.85
C GLN A 367 -1.82 6.77 -5.84
N GLY A 368 -0.59 6.29 -5.96
CA GLY A 368 -0.22 5.15 -6.78
C GLY A 368 1.29 4.95 -6.80
N GLU A 369 1.73 3.72 -7.08
CA GLU A 369 3.15 3.36 -7.07
C GLU A 369 3.58 2.76 -8.41
N ARG A 370 4.81 3.08 -8.79
CA ARG A 370 5.52 2.52 -9.94
C ARG A 370 6.75 1.76 -9.47
N MET A 371 7.18 0.80 -10.26
CA MET A 371 8.42 0.07 -10.05
C MET A 371 9.55 0.76 -10.82
N ASP A 372 10.62 1.20 -10.15
CA ASP A 372 11.86 1.59 -10.87
C ASP A 372 12.53 0.30 -11.38
N PRO A 373 12.54 0.04 -12.70
CA PRO A 373 13.05 -1.21 -13.26
C PRO A 373 14.56 -1.39 -13.05
N ARG A 374 15.31 -0.30 -12.81
CA ARG A 374 16.76 -0.36 -12.59
C ARG A 374 17.10 -0.83 -11.19
N ARG A 375 16.23 -0.50 -10.23
CA ARG A 375 16.43 -0.81 -8.82
C ARG A 375 15.57 -1.96 -8.35
N MET A 376 14.47 -2.30 -9.04
CA MET A 376 13.45 -3.20 -8.50
C MET A 376 12.99 -2.73 -7.12
N TRP A 377 12.54 -1.47 -7.07
CA TRP A 377 12.00 -0.84 -5.87
C TRP A 377 10.85 0.08 -6.24
N ASN A 378 9.92 0.27 -5.32
CA ASN A 378 8.79 1.16 -5.49
C ASN A 378 9.17 2.64 -5.43
N THR A 379 8.45 3.43 -6.20
CA THR A 379 8.49 4.89 -6.19
C THR A 379 7.08 5.42 -6.36
N PRO A 380 6.74 6.56 -5.72
CA PRO A 380 5.43 7.16 -5.92
C PRO A 380 5.31 7.62 -7.38
N ALA A 381 4.13 7.40 -7.95
CA ALA A 381 3.88 7.74 -9.35
C ALA A 381 3.87 9.27 -9.56
N LEU A 382 4.20 9.70 -10.78
CA LEU A 382 4.30 11.12 -11.18
C LEU A 382 5.28 11.98 -10.35
N GLY A 383 6.09 11.37 -9.46
CA GLY A 383 6.95 12.11 -8.54
C GLY A 383 6.18 12.78 -7.40
N LEU A 384 4.94 12.36 -7.13
CA LEU A 384 4.19 12.78 -5.94
C LEU A 384 4.87 12.31 -4.66
N ASP A 385 4.56 12.95 -3.54
CA ASP A 385 5.06 12.53 -2.24
C ASP A 385 4.21 11.42 -1.61
N TYR A 386 4.84 10.64 -0.73
CA TYR A 386 4.12 9.77 0.21
C TYR A 386 3.52 10.61 1.35
N ASN A 387 2.52 10.05 2.05
CA ASN A 387 1.96 10.57 3.30
C ASN A 387 1.31 11.96 3.15
N PHE A 388 0.32 12.05 2.26
CA PHE A 388 -0.44 13.27 2.01
C PHE A 388 -1.65 13.38 2.94
N ASP A 389 -1.75 14.47 3.69
CA ASP A 389 -2.80 14.65 4.69
C ASP A 389 -3.94 15.56 4.19
N PHE A 390 -5.12 14.96 3.98
CA PHE A 390 -6.32 15.67 3.55
C PHE A 390 -6.89 16.65 4.59
N ALA A 391 -6.51 16.53 5.86
CA ALA A 391 -6.88 17.51 6.89
C ALA A 391 -6.02 18.79 6.84
N VAL A 392 -4.87 18.74 6.14
CA VAL A 392 -3.96 19.88 5.97
C VAL A 392 -4.13 20.51 4.59
N GLN A 393 -4.28 19.70 3.54
CA GLN A 393 -4.48 20.14 2.16
C GLN A 393 -5.62 19.36 1.52
N THR A 394 -6.65 20.06 1.05
CA THR A 394 -7.81 19.42 0.43
C THR A 394 -7.48 18.90 -0.97
N LEU A 395 -8.28 17.96 -1.48
CA LEU A 395 -8.20 17.58 -2.90
C LEU A 395 -8.40 18.82 -3.79
N ARG A 396 -9.38 19.66 -3.45
CA ARG A 396 -9.71 20.91 -4.16
C ARG A 396 -8.55 21.89 -4.30
N ASP A 397 -7.66 21.95 -3.31
CA ASP A 397 -6.52 22.87 -3.27
C ASP A 397 -5.20 22.21 -3.71
N THR A 398 -5.23 21.00 -4.27
CA THR A 398 -4.03 20.28 -4.75
C THR A 398 -4.13 19.88 -6.22
N PRO A 399 -3.95 20.84 -7.14
CA PRO A 399 -4.15 20.60 -8.58
C PRO A 399 -3.35 19.42 -9.16
N GLU A 400 -2.15 19.16 -8.65
CA GLU A 400 -1.30 18.03 -9.04
C GLU A 400 -1.93 16.65 -8.75
N ARG A 401 -2.90 16.56 -7.82
CA ARG A 401 -3.62 15.32 -7.49
C ARG A 401 -4.80 15.06 -8.41
N HIS A 402 -5.17 16.04 -9.23
CA HIS A 402 -6.19 15.89 -10.26
C HIS A 402 -5.67 15.13 -11.50
N GLN A 403 -4.35 15.01 -11.64
CA GLN A 403 -3.75 14.22 -12.70
C GLN A 403 -4.06 12.73 -12.50
N ARG A 404 -4.40 12.03 -13.58
CA ARG A 404 -4.59 10.57 -13.55
C ARG A 404 -3.26 9.90 -13.28
N VAL A 405 -3.22 9.10 -12.23
CA VAL A 405 -2.05 8.32 -11.84
C VAL A 405 -2.18 6.93 -12.43
N ASP A 406 -1.13 6.49 -13.11
CA ASP A 406 -0.98 5.10 -13.51
C ASP A 406 -0.07 4.38 -12.51
N SER A 407 -0.41 3.13 -12.16
CA SER A 407 0.32 2.29 -11.21
C SER A 407 0.87 1.02 -11.88
N ASP A 408 1.96 0.46 -11.35
CA ASP A 408 2.50 -0.83 -11.81
C ASP A 408 2.04 -2.00 -10.94
N TYR A 409 1.65 -1.72 -9.69
CA TYR A 409 1.16 -2.70 -8.73
C TYR A 409 0.27 -2.02 -7.69
N ASN A 410 -0.41 -2.84 -6.89
CA ASN A 410 -1.08 -2.41 -5.67
C ASN A 410 -0.77 -3.41 -4.56
N GLY A 411 -0.64 -2.93 -3.32
CA GLY A 411 -0.51 -3.81 -2.17
C GLY A 411 -1.78 -4.64 -1.96
N TRP A 412 -1.61 -5.79 -1.33
CA TRP A 412 -2.71 -6.73 -1.08
C TRP A 412 -3.53 -6.46 0.18
N TRP A 413 -3.33 -5.29 0.82
CA TRP A 413 -4.27 -4.77 1.81
C TRP A 413 -5.69 -4.65 1.23
N MET A 414 -5.81 -4.33 -0.07
CA MET A 414 -7.05 -4.37 -0.84
C MET A 414 -6.74 -4.40 -2.34
N CYS A 415 -6.99 -5.52 -3.02
CA CYS A 415 -6.83 -5.62 -4.47
C CYS A 415 -7.84 -6.60 -5.09
N LEU A 416 -8.69 -6.09 -5.99
CA LEU A 416 -9.65 -6.87 -6.76
C LEU A 416 -8.97 -7.41 -8.02
N ILE A 417 -9.05 -8.71 -8.22
CA ILE A 417 -8.39 -9.44 -9.31
C ILE A 417 -9.44 -10.27 -10.05
N PRO A 418 -9.62 -10.08 -11.37
CA PRO A 418 -10.46 -10.97 -12.16
C PRO A 418 -9.96 -12.41 -12.12
N LEU A 419 -10.85 -13.39 -11.91
CA LEU A 419 -10.47 -14.80 -11.83
C LEU A 419 -9.81 -15.30 -13.13
N GLU A 420 -10.18 -14.72 -14.27
CA GLU A 420 -9.53 -14.98 -15.57
C GLU A 420 -8.02 -14.70 -15.49
N VAL A 421 -7.61 -13.62 -14.84
CA VAL A 421 -6.19 -13.26 -14.68
C VAL A 421 -5.47 -14.34 -13.89
N ILE A 422 -6.05 -14.77 -12.75
CA ILE A 422 -5.48 -15.82 -11.89
C ILE A 422 -5.36 -17.15 -12.67
N ARG A 423 -6.39 -17.53 -13.43
CA ARG A 423 -6.35 -18.73 -14.30
C ARG A 423 -5.26 -18.65 -15.37
N THR A 424 -4.98 -17.45 -15.87
CA THR A 424 -4.02 -17.21 -16.95
C THR A 424 -2.59 -17.20 -16.46
N ILE A 425 -2.31 -16.50 -15.36
CA ILE A 425 -0.93 -16.25 -14.90
C ILE A 425 -0.51 -17.09 -13.70
N GLY A 426 -1.45 -17.81 -13.07
CA GLY A 426 -1.24 -18.55 -11.83
C GLY A 426 -1.47 -17.73 -10.56
N LEU A 427 -1.06 -18.29 -9.43
CA LEU A 427 -1.21 -17.76 -8.07
C LEU A 427 -0.05 -16.81 -7.69
N SER A 428 0.10 -16.50 -6.40
CA SER A 428 1.28 -15.79 -5.89
C SER A 428 2.56 -16.63 -6.04
N GLN A 429 3.72 -15.97 -6.03
CA GLN A 429 4.98 -16.69 -5.80
C GLN A 429 5.04 -17.19 -4.34
N PRO A 430 5.59 -18.39 -4.06
CA PRO A 430 5.70 -18.96 -2.72
C PRO A 430 6.79 -18.27 -1.90
N PHE A 431 6.56 -17.01 -1.56
CA PHE A 431 7.53 -16.07 -1.01
C PHE A 431 7.46 -15.89 0.50
N PHE A 432 6.46 -16.46 1.17
CA PHE A 432 6.09 -16.20 2.56
C PHE A 432 5.55 -14.77 2.76
N ILE A 433 6.34 -13.74 2.49
CA ILE A 433 5.94 -12.33 2.62
C ILE A 433 6.81 -11.42 1.75
N LYS A 434 6.27 -10.26 1.34
CA LYS A 434 6.91 -9.20 0.56
C LYS A 434 7.20 -9.59 -0.89
N PHE A 435 7.04 -8.62 -1.79
CA PHE A 435 7.27 -8.73 -3.24
C PHE A 435 6.32 -9.67 -3.98
N ASP A 436 5.44 -10.37 -3.27
CA ASP A 436 4.38 -11.20 -3.82
C ASP A 436 3.35 -10.37 -4.60
N ASP A 437 2.87 -9.30 -3.99
CA ASP A 437 1.99 -8.30 -4.61
C ASP A 437 2.59 -7.63 -5.83
N MET A 438 3.84 -7.14 -5.70
CA MET A 438 4.58 -6.47 -6.77
C MET A 438 4.86 -7.42 -7.94
N GLU A 439 5.34 -8.63 -7.65
CA GLU A 439 5.62 -9.62 -8.69
C GLU A 439 4.36 -10.01 -9.44
N PHE A 440 3.26 -10.25 -8.72
CA PHE A 440 2.00 -10.67 -9.33
C PHE A 440 1.47 -9.60 -10.29
N CYS A 441 1.44 -8.33 -9.87
CA CYS A 441 0.94 -7.24 -10.71
C CYS A 441 1.86 -6.99 -11.93
N LEU A 442 3.19 -7.06 -11.75
CA LEU A 442 4.13 -6.95 -12.87
C LEU A 442 3.98 -8.11 -13.86
N ARG A 443 3.75 -9.33 -13.36
CA ARG A 443 3.47 -10.51 -14.18
C ARG A 443 2.13 -10.37 -14.91
N ALA A 444 1.09 -9.85 -14.26
CA ALA A 444 -0.20 -9.54 -14.88
C ALA A 444 -0.05 -8.49 -16.00
N GLY A 445 0.68 -7.40 -15.73
CA GLY A 445 0.95 -6.33 -16.70
C GLY A 445 1.63 -6.83 -17.97
N LYS A 446 2.56 -7.78 -17.85
CA LYS A 446 3.20 -8.45 -18.99
C LYS A 446 2.27 -9.33 -19.83
N HIS A 447 1.19 -9.84 -19.23
CA HIS A 447 0.13 -10.56 -19.93
C HIS A 447 -0.96 -9.62 -20.46
N GLY A 448 -0.77 -8.30 -20.35
CA GLY A 448 -1.69 -7.30 -20.88
C GLY A 448 -2.78 -6.88 -19.90
N TYR A 449 -2.73 -7.33 -18.64
CA TYR A 449 -3.66 -6.97 -17.57
C TYR A 449 -3.06 -5.87 -16.68
N PRO A 450 -3.43 -4.60 -16.86
CA PRO A 450 -2.87 -3.49 -16.10
C PRO A 450 -3.42 -3.47 -14.66
N THR A 451 -2.72 -2.73 -13.80
CA THR A 451 -3.17 -2.43 -12.43
C THR A 451 -3.53 -0.95 -12.31
N VAL A 452 -4.62 -0.66 -11.61
CA VAL A 452 -5.10 0.70 -11.33
C VAL A 452 -5.24 0.85 -9.82
N CYS A 453 -4.65 1.90 -9.24
CA CYS A 453 -5.01 2.36 -7.90
C CYS A 453 -6.14 3.37 -8.05
N LEU A 454 -7.38 2.98 -7.70
CA LEU A 454 -8.58 3.77 -8.01
C LEU A 454 -8.86 4.79 -6.89
N PRO A 455 -8.85 6.11 -7.17
CA PRO A 455 -9.24 7.10 -6.16
C PRO A 455 -10.69 6.90 -5.70
N GLY A 456 -10.96 7.16 -4.42
CA GLY A 456 -12.25 6.85 -3.80
C GLY A 456 -12.43 5.37 -3.43
N VAL A 457 -11.42 4.54 -3.68
CA VAL A 457 -11.32 3.17 -3.16
C VAL A 457 -10.12 3.09 -2.22
N ALA A 458 -10.36 2.82 -0.93
CA ALA A 458 -9.28 2.73 0.06
C ALA A 458 -9.65 1.88 1.28
N VAL A 459 -8.62 1.53 2.04
CA VAL A 459 -8.70 0.98 3.39
C VAL A 459 -7.81 1.78 4.33
N TRP A 460 -8.13 1.80 5.63
CA TRP A 460 -7.19 2.24 6.67
C TRP A 460 -6.37 1.05 7.14
N HIS A 461 -5.05 1.20 7.21
CA HIS A 461 -4.14 0.12 7.59
C HIS A 461 -2.87 0.66 8.26
N GLN A 462 -2.19 -0.18 9.05
CA GLN A 462 -0.99 0.21 9.79
C GLN A 462 0.10 0.69 8.82
N ALA A 463 0.53 1.93 9.02
CA ALA A 463 1.54 2.58 8.21
C ALA A 463 2.96 2.04 8.44
N TRP A 464 3.90 2.55 7.65
CA TRP A 464 5.29 2.06 7.60
C TRP A 464 6.25 2.76 8.58
N HIS A 465 5.81 3.78 9.32
CA HIS A 465 6.73 4.60 10.14
C HIS A 465 7.25 3.88 11.39
N ASP A 466 6.52 2.88 11.92
CA ASP A 466 6.96 2.04 13.05
C ASP A 466 7.71 0.77 12.62
N LYS A 467 7.94 0.58 11.33
CA LYS A 467 8.55 -0.65 10.77
C LYS A 467 9.95 -0.34 10.23
N ASP A 468 10.97 -1.01 10.76
CA ASP A 468 12.31 -1.08 10.14
C ASP A 468 12.65 -2.54 9.84
N PRO A 469 12.38 -3.03 8.61
CA PRO A 469 12.68 -4.41 8.22
C PRO A 469 14.16 -4.78 8.41
N THR A 470 15.07 -3.81 8.32
CA THR A 470 16.52 -4.04 8.49
C THR A 470 16.90 -4.43 9.91
N ARG A 471 15.97 -4.29 10.87
CA ARG A 471 16.10 -4.75 12.27
C ARG A 471 15.23 -5.97 12.56
N GLY A 472 14.63 -6.57 11.53
CA GLY A 472 13.75 -7.72 11.62
C GLY A 472 14.27 -8.93 10.84
N TRP A 473 13.47 -10.00 10.86
CA TRP A 473 13.68 -11.20 10.05
C TRP A 473 13.19 -11.01 8.60
N GLU A 474 12.31 -10.02 8.36
CA GLU A 474 11.74 -9.69 7.05
C GLU A 474 12.82 -9.37 6.01
N GLU A 475 13.97 -8.87 6.46
CA GLU A 475 15.11 -8.51 5.61
C GLU A 475 15.59 -9.66 4.72
N TYR A 476 15.59 -10.90 5.24
CA TYR A 476 15.90 -12.09 4.44
C TYR A 476 14.95 -12.23 3.24
N PHE A 477 13.65 -12.05 3.49
CA PHE A 477 12.61 -12.22 2.47
C PHE A 477 12.64 -11.08 1.46
N ILE A 478 12.77 -9.83 1.90
CA ILE A 478 12.92 -8.67 1.00
C ILE A 478 14.08 -8.89 0.05
N GLN A 479 15.25 -9.26 0.57
CA GLN A 479 16.44 -9.47 -0.24
C GLN A 479 16.23 -10.63 -1.23
N ARG A 480 15.76 -11.79 -0.74
CA ARG A 480 15.57 -12.98 -1.57
C ARG A 480 14.54 -12.74 -2.67
N ASN A 481 13.37 -12.23 -2.30
CA ASN A 481 12.20 -12.13 -3.17
C ASN A 481 12.43 -11.04 -4.23
N ARG A 482 13.03 -9.91 -3.88
CA ARG A 482 13.39 -8.85 -4.84
C ARG A 482 14.26 -9.37 -5.99
N TRP A 483 15.29 -10.16 -5.70
CA TRP A 483 16.15 -10.76 -6.72
C TRP A 483 15.42 -11.83 -7.55
N ILE A 484 14.54 -12.63 -6.94
CA ILE A 484 13.73 -13.61 -7.69
C ILE A 484 12.73 -12.89 -8.61
N SER A 485 12.00 -11.89 -8.11
CA SER A 485 11.11 -11.07 -8.93
C SER A 485 11.85 -10.42 -10.10
N ALA A 486 13.10 -9.98 -9.88
CA ALA A 486 13.96 -9.46 -10.93
C ALA A 486 14.32 -10.54 -11.98
N LEU A 487 14.67 -11.76 -11.56
CA LEU A 487 14.95 -12.90 -12.45
C LEU A 487 13.75 -13.30 -13.30
N LEU A 488 12.54 -13.22 -12.75
CA LEU A 488 11.28 -13.50 -13.44
C LEU A 488 10.88 -12.36 -14.39
N THR A 489 11.10 -11.11 -13.97
CA THR A 489 10.67 -9.91 -14.71
C THR A 489 11.66 -9.47 -15.79
N TYR A 490 12.97 -9.64 -15.62
CA TYR A 490 13.97 -9.16 -16.58
C TYR A 490 14.91 -10.28 -17.00
N PRO A 491 14.44 -11.26 -17.80
CA PRO A 491 15.18 -12.48 -18.07
C PRO A 491 16.47 -12.27 -18.89
N ASP A 492 16.48 -11.25 -19.74
CA ASP A 492 17.56 -11.07 -20.73
C ASP A 492 18.77 -10.36 -20.16
N GLN A 493 18.56 -9.42 -19.24
CA GLN A 493 19.62 -8.61 -18.64
C GLN A 493 19.32 -8.31 -17.16
N PRO A 494 20.34 -8.41 -16.29
CA PRO A 494 20.17 -8.03 -14.89
C PRO A 494 19.92 -6.52 -14.76
N PRO A 495 18.96 -6.09 -13.93
CA PRO A 495 18.82 -4.69 -13.57
C PRO A 495 20.06 -4.20 -12.79
N ARG A 496 20.19 -2.87 -12.62
CA ARG A 496 21.32 -2.24 -11.90
C ARG A 496 21.22 -2.37 -10.37
N MET A 497 20.63 -3.45 -9.89
CA MET A 497 20.38 -3.74 -8.47
C MET A 497 21.66 -3.88 -7.65
N TRP A 498 22.77 -4.31 -8.25
CA TRP A 498 24.02 -4.54 -7.51
C TRP A 498 24.54 -3.29 -6.78
N LEU A 499 24.33 -2.10 -7.36
CA LEU A 499 24.75 -0.84 -6.73
C LEU A 499 23.87 -0.52 -5.53
N GLU A 500 22.56 -0.70 -5.67
CA GLU A 500 21.62 -0.53 -4.55
C GLU A 500 21.87 -1.58 -3.47
N ASN A 501 22.17 -2.82 -3.84
CA ASN A 501 22.50 -3.87 -2.90
C ASN A 501 23.78 -3.55 -2.12
N LEU A 502 24.83 -3.10 -2.80
CA LEU A 502 26.07 -2.68 -2.14
C LEU A 502 25.84 -1.51 -1.18
N ARG A 503 25.03 -0.53 -1.61
CA ARG A 503 24.61 0.62 -0.80
C ARG A 503 23.85 0.15 0.44
N TRP A 504 22.95 -0.81 0.28
CA TRP A 504 22.12 -1.38 1.34
C TRP A 504 22.96 -2.19 2.34
N ASP A 505 23.82 -3.09 1.84
CA ASP A 505 24.81 -3.83 2.63
C ASP A 505 25.70 -2.86 3.43
N ALA A 506 26.17 -1.77 2.80
CA ALA A 506 26.93 -0.74 3.50
C ALA A 506 26.07 -0.06 4.59
N SER A 507 24.82 0.27 4.31
CA SER A 507 23.90 0.90 5.27
C SER A 507 23.68 0.07 6.54
N VAL A 508 23.45 -1.24 6.42
CA VAL A 508 23.28 -2.12 7.60
C VAL A 508 24.59 -2.31 8.36
N ASN A 509 25.73 -2.40 7.65
CA ASN A 509 27.05 -2.48 8.28
C ASN A 509 27.41 -1.24 9.10
N LEU A 510 27.13 -0.08 8.51
CA LEU A 510 27.33 1.23 9.12
C LEU A 510 26.51 1.39 10.42
N ARG A 511 25.40 0.66 10.55
CA ARG A 511 24.56 0.62 11.76
C ARG A 511 24.90 -0.51 12.75
N PHE A 512 25.94 -1.30 12.46
CA PHE A 512 26.30 -2.51 13.22
C PHE A 512 25.17 -3.58 13.25
N LEU A 513 24.31 -3.59 12.24
CA LEU A 513 23.23 -4.58 12.05
C LEU A 513 23.77 -5.79 11.28
N TYR A 514 24.65 -6.55 11.93
CA TYR A 514 25.31 -7.68 11.27
C TYR A 514 24.40 -8.88 11.08
N SER A 515 23.36 -9.02 11.90
CA SER A 515 22.33 -10.01 11.67
C SER A 515 21.69 -9.82 10.28
N ALA A 516 21.29 -8.61 9.92
CA ALA A 516 20.73 -8.26 8.60
C ALA A 516 21.70 -8.58 7.45
N LEU A 517 22.98 -8.19 7.60
CA LEU A 517 24.00 -8.50 6.59
C LEU A 517 24.15 -10.01 6.34
N ALA A 518 24.14 -10.81 7.41
CA ALA A 518 24.20 -12.25 7.32
C ALA A 518 22.92 -12.84 6.71
N LEU A 519 21.74 -12.26 6.99
CA LEU A 519 20.49 -12.61 6.33
C LEU A 519 20.55 -12.39 4.82
N HIS A 520 21.17 -11.29 4.35
CA HIS A 520 21.39 -11.09 2.91
C HIS A 520 22.27 -12.20 2.32
N THR A 521 23.33 -12.62 3.02
CA THR A 521 24.18 -13.74 2.58
C THR A 521 23.36 -15.02 2.41
N ILE A 522 22.49 -15.35 3.37
CA ILE A 522 21.64 -16.54 3.30
C ILE A 522 20.64 -16.40 2.14
N ALA A 523 20.01 -15.24 1.98
CA ALA A 523 19.08 -14.95 0.89
C ALA A 523 19.72 -15.18 -0.49
N LEU A 524 20.90 -14.62 -0.72
CA LEU A 524 21.64 -14.77 -1.98
C LEU A 524 22.08 -16.22 -2.23
N LYS A 525 22.49 -16.95 -1.17
CA LYS A 525 22.82 -18.38 -1.28
C LYS A 525 21.60 -19.23 -1.63
N ASP A 526 20.46 -18.93 -1.02
CA ASP A 526 19.22 -19.66 -1.25
C ASP A 526 18.69 -19.47 -2.67
N ILE A 527 18.87 -18.28 -3.28
CA ILE A 527 18.58 -18.06 -4.71
C ILE A 527 19.41 -19.00 -5.61
N LEU A 528 20.67 -19.23 -5.27
CA LEU A 528 21.56 -20.09 -6.05
C LEU A 528 21.21 -21.58 -5.94
N LYS A 529 20.43 -21.99 -4.93
CA LYS A 529 19.91 -23.37 -4.78
C LYS A 529 18.76 -23.68 -5.74
N GLY A 530 18.07 -22.65 -6.25
CA GLY A 530 17.04 -22.77 -7.27
C GLY A 530 15.60 -22.86 -6.73
N PRO A 531 14.60 -22.87 -7.62
CA PRO A 531 13.18 -22.69 -7.29
C PRO A 531 12.59 -23.82 -6.43
N GLN A 532 12.95 -25.08 -6.67
CA GLN A 532 12.49 -26.21 -5.85
C GLN A 532 12.82 -25.99 -4.37
N TYR A 533 14.04 -25.54 -4.06
CA TYR A 533 14.44 -25.24 -2.69
C TYR A 533 13.64 -24.08 -2.08
N ILE A 534 13.26 -23.07 -2.88
CA ILE A 534 12.41 -21.97 -2.40
C ILE A 534 11.05 -22.51 -1.96
N VAL A 535 10.45 -23.38 -2.76
CA VAL A 535 9.18 -24.06 -2.46
C VAL A 535 9.30 -24.94 -1.21
N ASP A 536 10.28 -25.85 -1.19
CA ASP A 536 10.44 -26.83 -0.11
C ASP A 536 10.72 -26.17 1.25
N SER A 537 11.42 -25.03 1.23
CA SER A 537 11.78 -24.32 2.46
C SER A 537 10.70 -23.39 2.98
N LEU A 538 9.64 -23.09 2.20
CA LEU A 538 8.60 -22.12 2.55
C LEU A 538 8.06 -22.30 3.99
N PRO A 539 7.65 -23.51 4.44
CA PRO A 539 7.02 -23.66 5.76
C PRO A 539 7.99 -23.50 6.94
N THR A 540 9.28 -23.76 6.73
CA THR A 540 10.27 -23.85 7.81
C THR A 540 11.25 -22.68 7.82
N LYS A 541 11.35 -21.91 6.73
CA LYS A 541 12.38 -20.88 6.57
C LYS A 541 12.28 -19.78 7.62
N LEU A 542 11.08 -19.34 7.98
CA LEU A 542 10.90 -18.30 8.99
C LEU A 542 11.54 -18.70 10.33
N ALA A 543 11.26 -19.92 10.80
CA ALA A 543 11.80 -20.44 12.05
C ALA A 543 13.34 -20.52 12.01
N GLN A 544 13.90 -21.02 10.90
CA GLN A 544 15.35 -21.07 10.69
C GLN A 544 15.99 -19.68 10.74
N ILE A 545 15.39 -18.70 10.06
CA ILE A 545 15.90 -17.33 10.00
C ILE A 545 15.82 -16.65 11.37
N ARG A 546 14.71 -16.81 12.11
CA ARG A 546 14.59 -16.27 13.47
C ARG A 546 15.62 -16.89 14.42
N ALA A 547 15.79 -18.21 14.40
CA ALA A 547 16.77 -18.92 15.22
C ALA A 547 18.21 -18.55 14.87
N PHE A 548 18.53 -18.38 13.58
CA PHE A 548 19.86 -17.90 13.17
C PHE A 548 20.08 -16.45 13.61
N ARG A 549 19.07 -15.60 13.46
CA ARG A 549 19.19 -14.18 13.80
C ARG A 549 19.40 -13.96 15.30
N SER A 550 18.77 -14.76 16.17
CA SER A 550 18.88 -14.62 17.63
C SER A 550 20.29 -14.87 18.18
N THR A 551 21.21 -15.44 17.39
CA THR A 551 22.61 -15.62 17.80
C THR A 551 23.44 -14.33 17.73
N PHE A 552 22.89 -13.25 17.16
CA PHE A 552 23.56 -11.96 16.99
C PHE A 552 23.16 -10.98 18.09
N SER A 553 24.11 -10.18 18.59
CA SER A 553 23.83 -9.21 19.64
C SER A 553 22.85 -8.11 19.21
N ASP A 554 22.87 -7.71 17.92
CA ASP A 554 21.94 -6.72 17.37
C ASP A 554 20.49 -7.23 17.23
N ALA A 555 20.26 -8.52 17.47
CA ALA A 555 18.94 -9.14 17.47
C ALA A 555 18.43 -9.54 18.86
N GLN A 556 19.23 -9.34 19.90
CA GLN A 556 18.90 -9.66 21.29
C GLN A 556 18.40 -8.40 22.01
N ALA A 557 17.16 -8.00 21.69
CA ALA A 557 16.52 -6.88 22.38
C ALA A 557 16.12 -7.28 23.81
N GLN A 558 16.33 -6.37 24.76
CA GLN A 558 15.78 -6.46 26.13
C GLN A 558 14.68 -5.40 26.32
N ALA A 559 13.82 -5.61 27.31
CA ALA A 559 12.71 -4.71 27.59
C ALA A 559 13.15 -3.42 28.29
N SER A 560 14.27 -3.44 29.03
CA SER A 560 14.74 -2.29 29.80
C SER A 560 16.15 -1.85 29.42
N PHE A 561 16.40 -0.55 29.55
CA PHE A 561 17.76 0.00 29.52
C PHE A 561 18.60 -0.47 30.71
N GLU A 562 17.96 -0.77 31.84
CA GLU A 562 18.63 -1.24 33.07
C GLU A 562 19.21 -2.66 32.90
N ASP A 563 18.79 -3.39 31.87
CA ASP A 563 19.38 -4.68 31.50
C ASP A 563 20.76 -4.52 30.83
N PHE A 564 21.20 -3.29 30.59
CA PHE A 564 22.48 -2.95 29.97
C PHE A 564 23.30 -1.98 30.85
N PRO A 565 24.64 -2.02 30.76
CA PRO A 565 25.48 -1.01 31.42
C PRO A 565 25.13 0.40 30.92
N GLN A 566 25.20 1.39 31.81
CA GLN A 566 24.92 2.78 31.44
C GLN A 566 25.85 3.26 30.31
N PRO A 567 25.31 3.99 29.31
CA PRO A 567 26.11 4.58 28.24
C PRO A 567 27.17 5.54 28.77
N SER A 568 28.34 5.58 28.13
CA SER A 568 29.47 6.40 28.55
C SER A 568 29.27 7.91 28.40
N ARG A 569 28.36 8.35 27.53
CA ARG A 569 28.06 9.75 27.22
C ARG A 569 26.67 9.88 26.59
N GLN A 570 26.13 11.10 26.56
CA GLN A 570 24.85 11.36 25.92
C GLN A 570 24.98 11.50 24.40
N MET A 571 23.89 11.26 23.67
CA MET A 571 23.88 11.40 22.21
C MET A 571 24.18 12.85 21.78
N SER A 572 23.67 13.85 22.50
CA SER A 572 23.93 15.28 22.23
C SER A 572 25.42 15.66 22.28
N GLU A 573 26.23 14.93 23.05
CA GLU A 573 27.65 15.19 23.25
C GLU A 573 28.54 14.56 22.18
N ALA A 574 28.00 13.62 21.41
CA ALA A 574 28.80 12.73 20.59
C ALA A 574 28.22 12.41 19.21
N GLY A 575 26.91 12.43 19.02
CA GLY A 575 26.20 12.03 17.80
C GLY A 575 25.55 13.20 17.08
N LYS A 576 25.37 13.08 15.76
CA LYS A 576 24.51 14.00 15.01
C LYS A 576 23.06 13.49 15.03
N ALA A 577 22.10 14.39 15.23
CA ALA A 577 20.69 14.09 15.04
C ALA A 577 20.40 13.87 13.56
N ARG A 578 19.38 13.05 13.23
CA ARG A 578 18.98 12.72 11.85
C ARG A 578 18.84 13.96 10.94
N GLU A 579 18.36 15.06 11.51
CA GLU A 579 18.04 16.32 10.82
C GLU A 579 19.28 17.08 10.31
N ASP A 580 20.46 16.85 10.90
CA ASP A 580 21.70 17.60 10.59
C ASP A 580 22.56 16.96 9.48
N LEU A 581 22.02 15.97 8.77
CA LEU A 581 22.82 15.04 7.95
C LEU A 581 22.57 15.19 6.46
N THR A 582 23.65 15.05 5.68
CA THR A 582 23.59 15.19 4.23
C THR A 582 23.91 13.89 3.51
N MET A 583 23.45 13.76 2.25
CA MET A 583 23.84 12.65 1.36
C MET A 583 25.37 12.60 1.14
N LYS A 584 26.06 13.74 1.23
CA LYS A 584 27.53 13.80 1.14
C LYS A 584 28.19 13.07 2.32
N ASP A 585 27.63 13.19 3.52
CA ASP A 585 28.12 12.48 4.71
C ASP A 585 27.92 10.97 4.56
N TYR A 586 26.80 10.55 3.97
CA TYR A 586 26.55 9.14 3.65
C TYR A 586 27.62 8.56 2.72
N TYR A 587 27.89 9.22 1.60
CA TYR A 587 28.87 8.72 0.64
C TYR A 587 30.27 8.67 1.25
N ARG A 588 30.65 9.67 2.06
CA ARG A 588 31.93 9.66 2.79
C ARG A 588 32.02 8.45 3.73
N ALA A 589 30.95 8.15 4.47
CA ALA A 589 30.86 6.99 5.35
C ALA A 589 31.02 5.66 4.60
N VAL A 590 30.29 5.49 3.49
CA VAL A 590 30.36 4.29 2.65
C VAL A 590 31.78 4.10 2.08
N VAL A 591 32.37 5.16 1.51
CA VAL A 591 33.75 5.12 1.00
C VAL A 591 34.74 4.78 2.12
N GLY A 592 34.56 5.35 3.31
CA GLY A 592 35.38 5.04 4.48
C GLY A 592 35.28 3.57 4.91
N LEU A 593 34.07 2.98 4.92
CA LEU A 593 33.86 1.56 5.20
C LEU A 593 34.55 0.67 4.16
N MET A 594 34.37 0.97 2.88
CA MET A 594 35.00 0.24 1.78
C MET A 594 36.52 0.29 1.87
N GLY A 595 37.09 1.46 2.16
CA GLY A 595 38.52 1.63 2.40
C GLY A 595 39.05 0.77 3.56
N ARG A 596 38.35 0.74 4.70
CA ARG A 596 38.72 -0.12 5.84
C ARG A 596 38.68 -1.60 5.50
N CYS A 597 37.66 -2.03 4.76
CA CYS A 597 37.54 -3.44 4.31
C CYS A 597 38.68 -3.84 3.36
N ALA A 598 39.17 -2.92 2.53
CA ALA A 598 40.28 -3.17 1.61
C ALA A 598 41.66 -3.18 2.31
N VAL A 599 41.92 -2.24 3.23
CA VAL A 599 43.23 -2.08 3.90
C VAL A 599 43.58 -3.23 4.85
N SER A 600 42.60 -3.84 5.53
CA SER A 600 42.87 -5.00 6.39
C SER A 600 43.12 -6.30 5.61
N GLY A 601 42.59 -6.41 4.39
CA GLY A 601 42.90 -7.51 3.46
C GLY A 601 44.37 -7.54 3.04
N ILE A 602 45.00 -6.37 2.89
CA ILE A 602 46.44 -6.24 2.58
C ILE A 602 47.29 -6.62 3.80
N LYS A 603 46.88 -6.23 5.02
CA LYS A 603 47.59 -6.65 6.25
C LYS A 603 47.48 -8.16 6.54
N ALA A 604 46.37 -8.80 6.17
CA ALA A 604 46.21 -10.26 6.27
C ALA A 604 47.04 -11.02 5.21
N ALA A 605 47.21 -10.46 4.01
CA ALA A 605 48.05 -11.04 2.96
C ALA A 605 49.56 -10.86 3.21
N GLY A 606 49.95 -9.79 3.91
CA GLY A 606 51.35 -9.50 4.27
C GLY A 606 51.99 -10.45 5.29
N GLY A 607 51.20 -11.31 5.95
CA GLY A 607 51.69 -12.32 6.91
C GLY A 607 51.87 -13.73 6.35
N VAL A 608 51.57 -13.96 5.06
CA VAL A 608 51.63 -15.29 4.42
C VAL A 608 52.43 -15.25 3.11
N LEU A 609 53.57 -14.53 3.10
CA LEU A 609 54.60 -14.74 2.08
C LEU A 609 55.52 -15.88 2.53
N GLY A 610 55.05 -17.12 2.42
CA GLY A 610 55.89 -18.26 2.79
C GLY A 610 55.23 -19.63 2.90
N ARG A 611 54.21 -19.96 2.09
CA ARG A 611 53.88 -21.38 1.78
C ARG A 611 52.94 -21.47 0.59
N ARG A 612 53.36 -22.22 -0.43
CA ARG A 612 52.56 -22.65 -1.58
C ARG A 612 51.26 -23.29 -1.08
N ILE A 613 50.12 -22.76 -1.52
CA ILE A 613 48.81 -23.39 -1.33
C ILE A 613 48.70 -24.54 -2.34
N THR A 614 49.02 -25.75 -1.92
CA THR A 614 48.56 -26.98 -2.57
C THR A 614 47.20 -27.36 -1.99
N MET A 615 46.18 -27.42 -2.84
CA MET A 615 44.85 -27.98 -2.52
C MET A 615 44.95 -29.47 -2.16
N PRO A 616 44.11 -29.98 -1.25
CA PRO A 616 43.63 -31.34 -1.33
C PRO A 616 42.13 -31.38 -1.65
N LEU A 617 41.81 -31.97 -2.80
CA LEU A 617 40.49 -32.51 -3.11
C LEU A 617 40.23 -33.70 -2.16
N ARG A 618 39.29 -33.56 -1.23
CA ARG A 618 38.71 -34.72 -0.53
C ARG A 618 37.19 -34.65 -0.52
N ARG A 619 36.60 -35.48 -1.39
CA ARG A 619 35.19 -35.87 -1.36
C ARG A 619 34.88 -36.53 -0.01
N LYS A 620 33.88 -36.04 0.72
CA LYS A 620 33.11 -36.83 1.67
C LYS A 620 31.63 -36.75 1.28
N LYS A 621 31.04 -37.93 1.07
CA LYS A 621 29.60 -38.17 0.88
C LYS A 621 28.88 -38.08 2.22
N GLY A 622 27.65 -37.55 2.20
CA GLY A 622 26.56 -37.86 3.13
C GLY A 622 26.59 -37.15 4.49
N GLY A 623 25.59 -36.31 4.74
CA GLY A 623 25.29 -35.71 6.06
C GLY A 623 24.43 -34.46 5.92
N ALA A 624 23.32 -34.40 6.65
CA ALA A 624 22.23 -33.43 6.58
C ALA A 624 22.65 -31.94 6.57
N ASP A 625 21.82 -31.13 5.90
CA ASP A 625 21.91 -29.67 5.78
C ASP A 625 21.87 -28.97 7.14
N ALA A 626 23.05 -28.75 7.73
CA ALA A 626 23.24 -27.85 8.86
C ALA A 626 23.54 -26.43 8.35
N ALA A 627 22.88 -25.44 8.94
CA ALA A 627 23.24 -24.03 8.78
C ALA A 627 24.75 -23.83 9.08
N PRO A 628 25.44 -22.91 8.39
CA PRO A 628 26.87 -22.69 8.63
C PRO A 628 27.11 -22.37 10.11
N ALA A 629 27.96 -23.16 10.75
CA ALA A 629 28.36 -22.96 12.14
C ALA A 629 28.99 -21.56 12.30
N HIS A 630 28.41 -20.76 13.19
CA HIS A 630 28.97 -19.48 13.59
C HIS A 630 30.18 -19.74 14.50
N ASP A 631 31.39 -19.66 13.95
CA ASP A 631 32.61 -19.60 14.76
C ASP A 631 32.50 -18.40 15.71
N ALA A 632 32.60 -18.63 17.01
CA ALA A 632 32.55 -17.59 18.04
C ALA A 632 33.68 -16.58 17.82
N HIS A 633 33.39 -15.46 17.16
CA HIS A 633 34.35 -14.41 16.90
C HIS A 633 34.66 -13.62 18.18
N LYS A 634 35.94 -13.26 18.36
CA LYS A 634 36.40 -12.37 19.43
C LYS A 634 35.81 -10.98 19.21
N GLN A 635 34.60 -10.75 19.70
CA GLN A 635 34.07 -9.40 19.89
C GLN A 635 35.08 -8.61 20.72
N ALA A 636 35.41 -7.39 20.31
CA ALA A 636 36.15 -6.49 21.18
C ALA A 636 35.40 -6.41 22.52
N ALA A 637 36.11 -6.57 23.64
CA ALA A 637 35.51 -6.55 24.96
C ALA A 637 35.06 -5.12 25.30
N VAL A 638 33.95 -4.69 24.70
CA VAL A 638 33.31 -3.42 24.99
C VAL A 638 32.47 -3.64 26.25
N SER A 639 32.95 -3.10 27.38
CA SER A 639 32.33 -3.31 28.69
C SER A 639 31.16 -2.36 28.97
N ARG A 640 31.02 -1.28 28.19
CA ARG A 640 29.94 -0.29 28.32
C ARG A 640 29.55 0.27 26.94
N PRO A 641 28.26 0.54 26.66
CA PRO A 641 27.83 1.22 25.44
C PRO A 641 28.44 2.62 25.31
N ASP A 642 28.71 3.09 24.09
CA ASP A 642 29.20 4.46 23.93
C ASP A 642 28.07 5.47 24.16
N ILE A 643 26.92 5.25 23.51
CA ILE A 643 25.71 6.09 23.58
C ILE A 643 24.43 5.23 23.56
N ALA A 644 23.31 5.83 23.95
CA ALA A 644 21.96 5.34 23.64
C ALA A 644 21.35 6.15 22.50
N VAL A 645 20.77 5.47 21.51
CA VAL A 645 20.19 6.06 20.30
C VAL A 645 18.70 5.70 20.24
N PRO A 646 17.79 6.69 20.24
CA PRO A 646 16.36 6.44 20.10
C PRO A 646 16.04 5.96 18.67
N ALA A 647 14.90 5.28 18.51
CA ALA A 647 14.51 4.66 17.23
C ALA A 647 14.49 5.66 16.06
N LYS A 648 13.96 6.88 16.28
CA LYS A 648 13.90 7.96 15.27
C LYS A 648 15.28 8.38 14.72
N ASP A 649 16.33 8.18 15.53
CA ASP A 649 17.71 8.57 15.22
C ASP A 649 18.61 7.36 14.87
N ALA A 650 18.08 6.12 14.95
CA ALA A 650 18.77 4.86 14.64
C ALA A 650 19.01 4.63 13.13
N SER A 651 19.25 5.73 12.41
CA SER A 651 19.67 5.76 11.01
C SER A 651 21.18 5.47 10.88
N TRP A 652 21.66 5.15 9.67
CA TRP A 652 23.10 4.98 9.36
C TRP A 652 23.96 6.15 9.86
N SER A 653 23.35 7.30 10.03
CA SER A 653 24.01 8.55 10.32
C SER A 653 24.13 8.88 11.80
N GLY A 654 23.29 8.31 12.68
CA GLY A 654 23.44 8.46 14.15
C GLY A 654 24.62 7.68 14.71
N ILE A 655 25.11 6.66 13.98
CA ILE A 655 26.11 5.69 14.48
C ILE A 655 27.48 5.89 13.84
N VAL A 656 27.52 6.28 12.57
CA VAL A 656 28.77 6.24 11.79
C VAL A 656 29.70 7.41 12.04
N LEU A 657 29.18 8.57 12.45
CA LEU A 657 29.95 9.80 12.37
C LEU A 657 30.77 10.13 13.63
N SER A 658 30.75 9.27 14.64
CA SER A 658 31.29 9.59 15.96
C SER A 658 32.39 8.66 16.45
N LYS A 659 32.97 7.84 15.55
CA LYS A 659 33.96 6.79 15.88
C LYS A 659 33.46 5.82 16.97
N LEU A 660 32.16 5.51 16.97
CA LEU A 660 31.57 4.59 17.93
C LEU A 660 32.07 3.16 17.71
N ASN A 661 32.21 2.44 18.81
CA ASN A 661 32.46 1.01 18.89
C ASN A 661 31.19 0.25 19.30
N SER A 662 30.22 0.87 19.97
CA SER A 662 28.92 0.25 20.28
C SER A 662 27.84 1.25 20.69
N ALA A 663 26.56 0.89 20.56
CA ALA A 663 25.45 1.72 21.00
C ALA A 663 24.24 0.88 21.44
N LEU A 664 23.47 1.40 22.40
CA LEU A 664 22.13 0.89 22.69
C LEU A 664 21.15 1.52 21.69
N MET A 665 20.28 0.71 21.09
CA MET A 665 19.31 1.17 20.09
C MET A 665 17.92 0.72 20.45
N THR A 666 17.04 1.68 20.70
CA THR A 666 15.60 1.40 20.89
C THR A 666 15.03 0.76 19.63
N THR A 667 14.23 -0.29 19.76
CA THR A 667 13.53 -0.95 18.65
C THR A 667 12.55 0.01 17.97
N PRO A 668 12.22 -0.20 16.68
CA PRO A 668 11.31 0.70 15.94
C PRO A 668 9.94 0.90 16.60
N ASP A 669 9.40 -0.15 17.21
CA ASP A 669 8.13 -0.16 17.97
C ASP A 669 8.23 0.47 19.37
N GLY A 670 9.42 0.89 19.81
CA GLY A 670 9.66 1.47 21.12
C GLY A 670 9.62 0.49 22.30
N GLN A 671 9.40 -0.82 22.07
CA GLN A 671 9.16 -1.80 23.15
C GLN A 671 10.43 -2.41 23.74
N GLY A 672 11.59 -2.20 23.13
CA GLY A 672 12.83 -2.76 23.62
C GLY A 672 14.07 -2.01 23.16
N VAL A 673 15.23 -2.52 23.57
CA VAL A 673 16.53 -1.94 23.27
C VAL A 673 17.53 -3.05 22.99
N SER A 674 18.30 -2.91 21.90
CA SER A 674 19.34 -3.85 21.48
C SER A 674 20.71 -3.22 21.58
N TRP A 675 21.71 -3.94 22.10
CA TRP A 675 23.10 -3.49 22.12
C TRP A 675 23.83 -3.90 20.84
N VAL A 676 24.01 -2.94 19.94
CA VAL A 676 24.79 -3.16 18.73
C VAL A 676 26.27 -2.86 18.99
N LYS A 677 27.15 -3.68 18.42
CA LYS A 677 28.60 -3.60 18.64
C LYS A 677 29.31 -3.67 17.32
N ARG A 678 30.33 -2.86 17.14
CA ARG A 678 31.17 -2.86 15.94
C ARG A 678 32.05 -4.09 15.89
N ASP A 679 32.03 -4.74 14.72
CA ASP A 679 32.89 -5.87 14.37
C ASP A 679 33.35 -5.67 12.92
N ASP A 680 34.57 -5.14 12.76
CA ASP A 680 35.15 -4.84 11.45
C ASP A 680 35.45 -6.11 10.63
N ASP A 681 35.66 -7.26 11.29
CA ASP A 681 35.95 -8.53 10.63
C ASP A 681 34.69 -9.20 10.10
N LEU A 682 33.60 -9.15 10.87
CA LEU A 682 32.28 -9.60 10.43
C LEU A 682 31.77 -8.69 9.29
N ALA A 683 31.92 -7.37 9.44
CA ALA A 683 31.56 -6.40 8.42
C ALA A 683 32.24 -6.69 7.08
N ARG A 684 33.57 -6.82 7.09
CA ARG A 684 34.38 -7.09 5.90
C ARG A 684 34.01 -8.41 5.24
N ARG A 685 33.86 -9.49 6.02
CA ARG A 685 33.52 -10.81 5.48
C ARG A 685 32.13 -10.84 4.87
N GLY A 686 31.14 -10.26 5.55
CA GLY A 686 29.78 -10.17 5.04
C GLY A 686 29.69 -9.34 3.76
N MET A 687 30.32 -8.15 3.72
CA MET A 687 30.41 -7.32 2.51
C MET A 687 31.06 -8.06 1.34
N THR A 688 32.18 -8.74 1.60
CA THR A 688 32.94 -9.47 0.56
C THR A 688 32.14 -10.65 0.01
N GLU A 689 31.53 -11.44 0.89
CA GLU A 689 30.74 -12.59 0.46
C GLU A 689 29.46 -12.17 -0.27
N ASN A 690 28.75 -11.13 0.20
CA ASN A 690 27.57 -10.61 -0.50
C ASN A 690 27.92 -10.07 -1.89
N ALA A 691 29.04 -9.34 -2.02
CA ALA A 691 29.54 -8.89 -3.32
C ALA A 691 29.87 -10.08 -4.24
N ARG A 692 30.55 -11.11 -3.72
CA ARG A 692 30.88 -12.33 -4.48
C ARG A 692 29.62 -13.06 -4.96
N LEU A 693 28.62 -13.22 -4.09
CA LEU A 693 27.35 -13.87 -4.41
C LEU A 693 26.55 -13.05 -5.42
N THR A 694 26.50 -11.73 -5.27
CA THR A 694 25.86 -10.81 -6.22
C THR A 694 26.49 -10.95 -7.61
N VAL A 695 27.82 -10.93 -7.70
CA VAL A 695 28.54 -11.17 -8.97
C VAL A 695 28.24 -12.56 -9.52
N THR A 696 28.12 -13.58 -8.67
CA THR A 696 27.80 -14.94 -9.10
C THR A 696 26.39 -15.02 -9.70
N ILE A 697 25.40 -14.40 -9.07
CA ILE A 697 24.02 -14.32 -9.59
C ILE A 697 24.01 -13.58 -10.93
N MET A 698 24.65 -12.41 -11.02
CA MET A 698 24.71 -11.63 -12.26
C MET A 698 25.40 -12.39 -13.40
N LYS A 699 26.51 -13.08 -13.14
CA LYS A 699 27.20 -13.91 -14.14
C LYS A 699 26.34 -15.08 -14.63
N ASN A 700 25.46 -15.60 -13.78
CA ASN A 700 24.57 -16.73 -14.11
C ASN A 700 23.14 -16.27 -14.45
N TRP A 701 22.91 -14.97 -14.69
CA TRP A 701 21.57 -14.37 -14.75
C TRP A 701 20.61 -15.11 -15.68
N LYS A 702 20.98 -15.26 -16.97
CA LYS A 702 20.14 -15.92 -17.97
C LYS A 702 19.82 -17.38 -17.61
N LYS A 703 20.79 -18.09 -17.02
CA LYS A 703 20.62 -19.48 -16.59
C LYS A 703 19.68 -19.57 -15.39
N LEU A 704 19.87 -18.73 -14.37
CA LEU A 704 19.00 -18.67 -13.19
C LEU A 704 17.59 -18.24 -13.59
N SER A 705 17.43 -17.20 -14.42
CA SER A 705 16.14 -16.75 -14.90
C SER A 705 15.39 -17.85 -15.66
N ARG A 706 16.08 -18.61 -16.52
CA ARG A 706 15.48 -19.77 -17.18
C ARG A 706 15.07 -20.84 -16.18
N LEU A 707 15.92 -21.15 -15.21
CA LEU A 707 15.63 -22.14 -14.17
C LEU A 707 14.37 -21.78 -13.37
N TYR A 708 14.27 -20.53 -12.90
CA TYR A 708 13.12 -20.05 -12.13
C TYR A 708 11.83 -20.01 -12.96
N ARG A 709 11.88 -19.54 -14.21
CA ARG A 709 10.70 -19.51 -15.09
C ARG A 709 10.19 -20.90 -15.46
N ASN A 710 11.10 -21.84 -15.77
CA ASN A 710 10.72 -23.19 -16.19
C ASN A 710 10.09 -24.02 -15.07
N TYR A 711 10.34 -23.67 -13.80
CA TYR A 711 9.77 -24.39 -12.67
C TYR A 711 8.30 -24.03 -12.43
N ASP A 712 7.89 -22.82 -12.80
CA ASP A 712 6.52 -22.30 -12.61
C ASP A 712 5.99 -22.43 -11.16
N MET A 713 6.71 -21.78 -10.23
CA MET A 713 6.43 -21.84 -8.79
C MET A 713 5.03 -21.34 -8.40
N ALA A 714 4.40 -20.54 -9.27
CA ALA A 714 3.10 -19.95 -9.02
C ALA A 714 1.94 -20.77 -9.58
N SER A 715 2.19 -21.92 -10.20
CA SER A 715 1.15 -22.81 -10.70
C SER A 715 0.25 -23.34 -9.57
N CYS A 716 -1.02 -23.63 -9.90
CA CYS A 716 -1.97 -24.25 -8.98
C CYS A 716 -1.44 -25.60 -8.46
N ASP A 717 -0.81 -26.41 -9.32
CA ASP A 717 -0.28 -27.73 -8.97
C ASP A 717 0.84 -27.67 -7.90
N VAL A 718 1.70 -26.63 -7.97
CA VAL A 718 2.76 -26.44 -6.96
C VAL A 718 2.13 -26.05 -5.62
N TRP A 719 1.18 -25.12 -5.64
CA TRP A 719 0.49 -24.68 -4.42
C TRP A 719 -0.37 -25.77 -3.79
N GLU A 720 -1.06 -26.58 -4.59
CA GLU A 720 -1.84 -27.72 -4.08
C GLU A 720 -0.95 -28.67 -3.27
N LYS A 721 0.26 -28.97 -3.76
CA LYS A 721 1.24 -29.78 -3.02
C LYS A 721 1.71 -29.10 -1.74
N ILE A 722 1.94 -27.78 -1.78
CA ILE A 722 2.31 -27.01 -0.58
C ILE A 722 1.19 -27.09 0.46
N PHE A 723 -0.07 -26.88 0.08
CA PHE A 723 -1.20 -26.93 1.01
C PHE A 723 -1.40 -28.33 1.58
N ALA A 724 -1.34 -29.38 0.75
CA ALA A 724 -1.48 -30.76 1.19
C ALA A 724 -0.38 -31.18 2.18
N ALA A 725 0.84 -30.67 2.01
CA ALA A 725 1.97 -30.96 2.90
C ALA A 725 1.96 -30.13 4.21
N ASN A 726 1.13 -29.08 4.30
CA ASN A 726 1.12 -28.16 5.43
C ASN A 726 -0.31 -27.91 5.96
N PRO A 727 -1.01 -28.96 6.42
CA PRO A 727 -2.32 -28.82 7.05
C PRO A 727 -2.21 -27.98 8.33
N ALA A 728 -3.36 -27.57 8.86
CA ALA A 728 -3.40 -26.91 10.15
C ALA A 728 -2.85 -27.82 11.26
N VAL A 729 -2.20 -27.21 12.26
CA VAL A 729 -1.87 -27.91 13.50
C VAL A 729 -3.19 -28.21 14.21
N GLU A 730 -3.47 -29.50 14.46
CA GLU A 730 -4.66 -29.89 15.22
C GLU A 730 -4.58 -29.30 16.64
N ASP A 731 -5.70 -28.78 17.13
CA ASP A 731 -5.81 -28.42 18.55
C ASP A 731 -5.62 -29.71 19.34
N ASN A 732 -4.55 -29.79 20.13
CA ASN A 732 -4.40 -30.85 21.12
C ASN A 732 -5.63 -30.78 22.03
N LYS A 733 -6.60 -31.66 21.80
CA LYS A 733 -7.69 -31.94 22.72
C LYS A 733 -7.08 -32.52 23.99
N ASN A 734 -6.79 -31.67 24.96
CA ASN A 734 -6.59 -32.05 26.35
C ASN A 734 -7.68 -31.43 27.21
#